data_AF-A0A2I2F1S6-F1
#
_entry.id   AF-A0A2I2F1S6-F1
#
_cell.length_a   1.000
_cell.length_b   1.000
_cell.length_c   1.000
_cell.angle_alpha   90.00
_cell.angle_beta   90.00
_cell.angle_gamma   90.00
#
_symmetry.space_group_name_H-M   'P 1'
#
loop_
_entity.id
_entity.type
_entity.pdbx_description
1 polymer ?
#
loop_
_entity_poly.entity_id
_entity_poly.type
_entity_poly.pdbx_seq_one_letter_code
_entity_poly.pdbx_strand_id
1 'polypeptide(L)'
;MASEQKILPKDGERNVLVTSALPYVNNVPHLGNIVGSVLSADVFARYHKACGRRTLYICGTDEYGTATETKALEEKMSPEELCSKYNKIHQEVYEWFNIGFDHFGRTPTAKHTEISQALFKRLYDNGYLTEKTAEQPFCEAHGSFLADRYVEGECPRCHYDDARGDQCDKCGHLLDPFDLIKPRCKLDGATPVRRETKHIHLLLDKLQPEIDKFFRESSEKGNWPKNSRVITESWLKEGLKDRGITRDLKWGVPVPLPDFENKVLYVWFEACIGYPSITANYTPDWELWWRNPENVQLYQFLGKDNVPFHSVIFPGCQIGSEEKWTKLHHLSTTEYLNYEGGKFSKSRGVGVFGNNAKETGVSPDVWRYFLLKNRPETGDTQFEWRPFVEANNSELLAKLGNLVNRVVKLVTASYGSTIPDFTVPESFQPNLDDITTHLRQYIEEMESVHLRAGVNTAMKLAEDGNLLIQANRLDNALIANEPERAAAVVGTVLNLIYLLASVFSPYLPATSKAINEQLNAPFAYIPTLDDIKDGWKPQALKPGHKIGKAKYLFSRIDPKKAEEWRELFGGSQADRIKKAEETARKKAAKQKKKDKKASKGADAAAPSTGTSTEVPTPTPSDEAVKSVTDGVAQVTLPKD
;
A
#
# COMPACT_ATOMS: atom_id res chain seq x y z
N MET A 1 -2.26 -11.39 13.78
CA MET A 1 -1.68 -11.60 15.12
C MET A 1 -0.18 -11.76 14.94
N ALA A 2 0.59 -10.76 15.36
CA ALA A 2 2.05 -10.80 15.29
C ALA A 2 2.57 -11.91 16.20
N SER A 3 3.49 -12.73 15.70
CA SER A 3 4.27 -13.67 16.49
C SER A 3 4.91 -12.94 17.68
N GLU A 4 4.72 -13.45 18.91
CA GLU A 4 5.39 -12.93 20.11
C GLU A 4 6.92 -12.94 19.96
N GLN A 5 7.47 -13.78 19.08
CA GLN A 5 8.88 -13.81 18.75
C GLN A 5 9.22 -12.77 17.67
N LYS A 6 10.14 -11.86 18.01
CA LYS A 6 10.70 -10.87 17.08
C LYS A 6 11.48 -11.57 15.97
N ILE A 7 11.30 -11.10 14.73
CA ILE A 7 12.01 -11.63 13.56
C ILE A 7 13.39 -10.97 13.51
N LEU A 8 14.42 -11.75 13.82
CA LEU A 8 15.83 -11.34 13.72
C LEU A 8 16.52 -12.10 12.58
N PRO A 9 17.59 -11.55 11.98
CA PRO A 9 18.40 -12.25 10.99
C PRO A 9 19.02 -13.52 11.59
N LYS A 10 19.36 -14.47 10.73
CA LYS A 10 20.10 -15.67 11.09
C LYS A 10 21.29 -15.85 10.15
N ASP A 11 22.46 -16.07 10.73
CA ASP A 11 23.71 -16.25 9.99
C ASP A 11 23.65 -17.51 9.12
N GLY A 12 24.22 -17.42 7.91
CA GLY A 12 24.20 -18.51 6.93
C GLY A 12 22.86 -18.69 6.20
N GLU A 13 21.83 -17.92 6.54
CA GLU A 13 20.55 -17.89 5.84
C GLU A 13 20.37 -16.58 5.06
N ARG A 14 19.51 -16.59 4.03
CA ARG A 14 19.14 -15.37 3.31
C ARG A 14 18.17 -14.55 4.15
N ASN A 15 18.61 -13.40 4.66
CA ASN A 15 17.80 -12.47 5.43
C ASN A 15 17.34 -11.30 4.56
N VAL A 16 16.03 -11.13 4.45
CA VAL A 16 15.41 -10.12 3.58
C VAL A 16 14.78 -9.02 4.43
N LEU A 17 15.30 -7.80 4.30
CA LEU A 17 14.71 -6.61 4.88
C LEU A 17 13.91 -5.88 3.80
N VAL A 18 12.61 -5.71 4.01
CA VAL A 18 11.72 -5.04 3.07
C VAL A 18 11.22 -3.74 3.69
N THR A 19 11.34 -2.64 2.95
CA THR A 19 10.71 -1.37 3.31
C THR A 19 9.82 -0.85 2.19
N SER A 20 8.67 -0.31 2.54
CA SER A 20 7.86 0.53 1.63
C SER A 20 8.11 1.98 1.96
N ALA A 21 8.13 2.85 0.95
CA ALA A 21 8.13 4.30 1.13
C ALA A 21 7.12 4.71 2.21
N LEU A 22 7.57 5.53 3.16
CA LEU A 22 6.72 6.03 4.24
C LEU A 22 5.66 6.96 3.63
N PRO A 23 4.37 6.61 3.65
CA PRO A 23 3.32 7.53 3.25
C PRO A 23 3.34 8.78 4.13
N TYR A 24 3.23 9.94 3.48
CA TYR A 24 3.05 11.19 4.19
C TYR A 24 1.67 11.25 4.85
N VAL A 25 1.64 11.49 6.17
CA VAL A 25 0.46 11.24 7.01
C VAL A 25 -0.70 12.17 6.69
N ASN A 26 -0.48 13.38 6.19
CA ASN A 26 -1.53 14.39 6.09
C ASN A 26 -2.57 14.15 4.97
N ASN A 27 -2.52 13.00 4.28
CA ASN A 27 -3.39 12.66 3.16
C ASN A 27 -3.85 11.21 3.18
N VAL A 28 -5.12 10.97 2.85
CA VAL A 28 -5.62 9.60 2.63
C VAL A 28 -4.95 9.02 1.38
N PRO A 29 -4.35 7.81 1.46
CA PRO A 29 -3.68 7.21 0.32
C PRO A 29 -4.68 6.81 -0.77
N HIS A 30 -4.36 7.07 -2.03
CA HIS A 30 -5.10 6.55 -3.18
C HIS A 30 -4.51 5.24 -3.69
N LEU A 31 -5.20 4.56 -4.63
CA LEU A 31 -4.76 3.26 -5.15
C LEU A 31 -3.35 3.30 -5.75
N GLY A 32 -2.96 4.44 -6.32
CA GLY A 32 -1.60 4.67 -6.84
C GLY A 32 -0.52 4.63 -5.75
N ASN A 33 -0.77 5.24 -4.58
CA ASN A 33 0.16 5.13 -3.45
C ASN A 33 0.22 3.68 -2.92
N ILE A 34 -0.93 3.01 -2.90
CA ILE A 34 -1.04 1.63 -2.40
C ILE A 34 -0.25 0.67 -3.31
N VAL A 35 -0.52 0.66 -4.61
CA VAL A 35 0.18 -0.23 -5.56
C VAL A 35 1.65 0.13 -5.68
N GLY A 36 1.99 1.42 -5.69
CA GLY A 36 3.35 1.88 -5.93
C GLY A 36 4.32 1.60 -4.78
N SER A 37 3.81 1.39 -3.57
CA SER A 37 4.68 1.13 -2.41
C SER A 37 4.18 -0.06 -1.59
N VAL A 38 3.21 0.15 -0.70
CA VAL A 38 2.89 -0.83 0.37
C VAL A 38 2.38 -2.18 -0.15
N LEU A 39 1.60 -2.21 -1.24
CA LEU A 39 1.07 -3.47 -1.79
C LEU A 39 2.17 -4.24 -2.55
N SER A 40 3.04 -3.54 -3.28
CA SER A 40 4.17 -4.18 -3.96
C SER A 40 5.16 -4.79 -2.96
N ALA A 41 5.50 -4.04 -1.91
CA ALA A 41 6.36 -4.53 -0.84
C ALA A 41 5.74 -5.72 -0.09
N ASP A 42 4.43 -5.67 0.17
CA ASP A 42 3.71 -6.76 0.83
C ASP A 42 3.77 -8.07 0.04
N VAL A 43 3.55 -8.01 -1.27
CA VAL A 43 3.63 -9.18 -2.15
C VAL A 43 5.03 -9.78 -2.09
N PHE A 44 6.07 -8.96 -2.21
CA PHE A 44 7.44 -9.46 -2.16
C PHE A 44 7.82 -10.03 -0.79
N ALA A 45 7.41 -9.37 0.30
CA ALA A 45 7.61 -9.87 1.65
C ALA A 45 6.89 -11.20 1.89
N ARG A 46 5.64 -11.33 1.43
CA ARG A 46 4.86 -12.57 1.52
C ARG A 46 5.46 -13.69 0.68
N TYR A 47 5.99 -13.39 -0.49
CA TYR A 47 6.69 -14.37 -1.32
C TYR A 47 7.89 -14.96 -0.58
N HIS A 48 8.76 -14.14 -0.01
CA HIS A 48 9.90 -14.66 0.75
C HIS A 48 9.49 -15.44 2.00
N LYS A 49 8.45 -15.01 2.72
CA LYS A 49 7.86 -15.78 3.83
C LYS A 49 7.27 -17.11 3.34
N ALA A 50 6.63 -17.12 2.17
CA ALA A 50 6.10 -18.31 1.52
C ALA A 50 7.19 -19.26 1.01
N CYS A 51 8.42 -18.78 0.82
CA CYS A 51 9.61 -19.61 0.58
C CYS A 51 10.33 -20.01 1.89
N GLY A 52 9.75 -19.74 3.06
CA GLY A 52 10.35 -20.07 4.35
C GLY A 52 11.54 -19.19 4.77
N ARG A 53 11.74 -18.02 4.14
CA ARG A 53 12.89 -17.14 4.43
C ARG A 53 12.61 -16.14 5.54
N ARG A 54 13.65 -15.81 6.30
CA ARG A 54 13.61 -14.74 7.31
C ARG A 54 13.41 -13.40 6.62
N THR A 55 12.23 -12.83 6.83
CA THR A 55 11.80 -11.62 6.14
C THR A 55 11.19 -10.66 7.15
N LEU A 56 11.73 -9.45 7.25
CA LEU A 56 11.16 -8.37 8.05
C LEU A 56 10.63 -7.28 7.11
N TYR A 57 9.32 -7.01 7.19
CA TYR A 57 8.65 -5.96 6.43
C TYR A 57 8.22 -4.80 7.34
N ILE A 58 8.88 -3.66 7.15
CA ILE A 58 8.69 -2.44 7.94
C ILE A 58 8.13 -1.31 7.08
N CYS A 59 7.19 -0.56 7.64
CA CYS A 59 6.75 0.73 7.12
C CYS A 59 6.22 1.59 8.28
N GLY A 60 5.70 2.77 7.97
CA GLY A 60 5.10 3.68 8.93
C GLY A 60 4.67 4.96 8.23
N THR A 61 4.20 5.92 8.99
CA THR A 61 3.87 7.24 8.47
C THR A 61 5.04 8.21 8.63
N ASP A 62 5.28 9.01 7.59
CA ASP A 62 6.11 10.21 7.66
C ASP A 62 5.22 11.37 8.12
N GLU A 63 5.58 11.97 9.24
CA GLU A 63 4.70 12.87 9.99
C GLU A 63 5.21 14.30 10.14
N TYR A 64 6.48 14.57 9.83
CA TYR A 64 7.09 15.87 10.06
C TYR A 64 6.96 16.84 8.87
N GLY A 65 7.35 18.10 9.08
CA GLY A 65 7.46 19.09 8.02
C GLY A 65 6.24 20.00 7.84
N THR A 66 6.43 21.01 6.98
CA THR A 66 5.53 22.17 6.85
C THR A 66 4.10 21.81 6.44
N ALA A 67 3.93 20.76 5.63
CA ALA A 67 2.61 20.40 5.14
C ALA A 67 1.73 19.75 6.23
N THR A 68 2.33 19.16 7.27
CA THR A 68 1.62 18.75 8.50
C THR A 68 1.18 19.97 9.28
N GLU A 69 2.07 20.93 9.56
CA GLU A 69 1.71 22.16 10.29
C GLU A 69 0.60 22.94 9.56
N THR A 70 0.72 23.10 8.24
CA THR A 70 -0.29 23.80 7.42
C THR A 70 -1.64 23.11 7.52
N LYS A 71 -1.67 21.77 7.38
CA LYS A 71 -2.90 21.00 7.44
C LYS A 71 -3.52 21.00 8.84
N ALA A 72 -2.70 20.98 9.88
CA ALA A 72 -3.12 21.06 11.27
C ALA A 72 -3.78 22.42 11.55
N LEU A 73 -3.20 23.52 11.05
CA LEU A 73 -3.81 24.86 11.12
C LEU A 73 -5.16 24.93 10.37
N GLU A 74 -5.23 24.37 9.15
CA GLU A 74 -6.48 24.31 8.38
C GLU A 74 -7.59 23.53 9.11
N GLU A 75 -7.23 22.44 9.79
CA GLU A 75 -8.17 21.61 10.55
C GLU A 75 -8.35 22.06 12.01
N LYS A 76 -7.70 23.16 12.41
CA LYS A 76 -7.75 23.75 13.75
C LYS A 76 -7.38 22.75 14.86
N MET A 77 -6.29 22.02 14.67
CA MET A 77 -5.72 21.08 15.64
C MET A 77 -4.19 21.18 15.68
N SER A 78 -3.55 20.54 16.65
CA SER A 78 -2.10 20.43 16.69
C SER A 78 -1.56 19.47 15.63
N PRO A 79 -0.28 19.61 15.20
CA PRO A 79 0.36 18.63 14.33
C PRO A 79 0.28 17.19 14.87
N GLU A 80 0.48 16.98 16.16
CA GLU A 80 0.42 15.66 16.79
C GLU A 80 -0.98 15.01 16.71
N GLU A 81 -2.03 15.79 16.93
CA GLU A 81 -3.42 15.34 16.79
C GLU A 81 -3.75 14.98 15.33
N LEU A 82 -3.32 15.82 14.38
CA LEU A 82 -3.49 15.56 12.95
C LEU A 82 -2.79 14.25 12.55
N CYS A 83 -1.53 14.10 12.94
CA CYS A 83 -0.75 12.91 12.64
C CYS A 83 -1.37 11.66 13.24
N SER A 84 -1.84 11.72 14.49
CA SER A 84 -2.48 10.59 15.16
C SER A 84 -3.80 10.20 14.49
N LYS A 85 -4.62 11.19 14.12
CA LYS A 85 -5.86 10.99 13.35
C LYS A 85 -5.59 10.28 12.03
N TYR A 86 -4.64 10.77 11.25
CA TYR A 86 -4.39 10.23 9.92
C TYR A 86 -3.57 8.93 9.94
N ASN A 87 -2.64 8.75 10.87
CA ASN A 87 -1.95 7.48 11.05
C ASN A 87 -2.95 6.33 11.26
N LYS A 88 -3.99 6.55 12.07
CA LYS A 88 -5.10 5.59 12.24
C LYS A 88 -5.82 5.30 10.91
N ILE A 89 -6.11 6.33 10.11
CA ILE A 89 -6.73 6.16 8.79
C ILE A 89 -5.84 5.31 7.86
N HIS A 90 -4.52 5.56 7.86
CA HIS A 90 -3.57 4.74 7.09
C HIS A 90 -3.60 3.28 7.55
N GLN A 91 -3.55 3.02 8.86
CA GLN A 91 -3.62 1.67 9.42
C GLN A 91 -4.90 0.95 9.01
N GLU A 92 -6.07 1.58 9.15
CA GLU A 92 -7.36 0.99 8.76
C GLU A 92 -7.41 0.66 7.26
N VAL A 93 -6.86 1.52 6.41
CA VAL A 93 -6.76 1.27 4.97
C VAL A 93 -5.87 0.06 4.70
N TYR A 94 -4.67 0.02 5.27
CA TYR A 94 -3.71 -1.04 5.02
C TYR A 94 -4.14 -2.39 5.60
N GLU A 95 -4.80 -2.39 6.76
CA GLU A 95 -5.43 -3.57 7.34
C GLU A 95 -6.52 -4.11 6.41
N TRP A 96 -7.39 -3.23 5.87
CA TRP A 96 -8.43 -3.65 4.94
C TRP A 96 -7.85 -4.21 3.64
N PHE A 97 -6.79 -3.61 3.08
CA PHE A 97 -6.04 -4.15 1.94
C PHE A 97 -5.21 -5.40 2.28
N ASN A 98 -5.26 -5.88 3.53
CA ASN A 98 -4.53 -7.04 4.03
C ASN A 98 -3.01 -6.92 3.80
N ILE A 99 -2.45 -5.74 4.09
CA ILE A 99 -1.01 -5.51 4.08
C ILE A 99 -0.39 -6.13 5.34
N GLY A 100 0.53 -7.06 5.17
CA GLY A 100 1.15 -7.87 6.22
C GLY A 100 2.45 -7.29 6.75
N PHE A 101 2.43 -6.05 7.24
CA PHE A 101 3.59 -5.48 7.95
C PHE A 101 3.95 -6.32 9.18
N ASP A 102 5.24 -6.52 9.43
CA ASP A 102 5.71 -7.05 10.72
C ASP A 102 5.68 -5.96 11.79
N HIS A 103 5.90 -4.71 11.38
CA HIS A 103 5.66 -3.53 12.21
C HIS A 103 5.32 -2.31 11.34
N PHE A 104 4.27 -1.58 11.73
CA PHE A 104 3.87 -0.31 11.13
C PHE A 104 4.05 0.80 12.18
N GLY A 105 5.08 1.62 12.03
CA GLY A 105 5.47 2.64 13.00
C GLY A 105 5.12 4.07 12.58
N ARG A 106 5.82 5.04 13.19
CA ARG A 106 5.66 6.48 13.00
C ARG A 106 7.02 7.16 13.16
N THR A 107 7.25 8.31 12.50
CA THR A 107 8.51 9.08 12.67
C THR A 107 8.61 9.93 13.96
N PRO A 108 7.56 10.46 14.61
CA PRO A 108 7.72 11.24 15.83
C PRO A 108 7.82 10.34 17.05
N THR A 109 8.99 9.70 17.22
CA THR A 109 9.32 8.84 18.36
C THR A 109 10.68 9.22 18.94
N ALA A 110 10.89 8.90 20.23
CA ALA A 110 12.19 9.14 20.88
C ALA A 110 13.35 8.43 20.14
N LYS A 111 13.14 7.19 19.67
CA LYS A 111 14.14 6.45 18.89
C LYS A 111 14.45 7.09 17.55
N HIS A 112 13.47 7.71 16.91
CA HIS A 112 13.70 8.45 15.68
C HIS A 112 14.55 9.70 15.94
N THR A 113 14.24 10.49 16.97
CA THR A 113 15.08 11.63 17.38
C THR A 113 16.52 11.19 17.68
N GLU A 114 16.70 10.15 18.48
CA GLU A 114 18.02 9.60 18.86
C GLU A 114 18.86 9.22 17.64
N ILE A 115 18.30 8.42 16.72
CA ILE A 115 19.05 7.91 15.56
C ILE A 115 19.30 9.02 14.54
N SER A 116 18.32 9.90 14.30
CA SER A 116 18.48 11.04 13.38
C SER A 116 19.54 12.03 13.87
N GLN A 117 19.56 12.35 15.17
CA GLN A 117 20.60 13.20 15.76
C GLN A 117 21.97 12.53 15.79
N ALA A 118 22.04 11.21 16.05
CA ALA A 118 23.29 10.47 16.00
C ALA A 118 23.91 10.50 14.60
N LEU A 119 23.11 10.25 13.55
CA LEU A 119 23.57 10.29 12.17
C LEU A 119 24.00 11.71 11.76
N PHE A 120 23.22 12.72 12.14
CA PHE A 120 23.57 14.13 11.92
C PHE A 120 24.94 14.45 12.54
N LYS A 121 25.15 14.06 13.80
CA LYS A 121 26.41 14.33 14.52
C LYS A 121 27.60 13.63 13.86
N ARG A 122 27.45 12.38 13.42
CA ARG A 122 28.49 11.67 12.66
C ARG A 122 28.88 12.41 11.38
N LEU A 123 27.90 12.86 10.60
CA LEU A 123 28.15 13.65 9.39
C LEU A 123 28.83 14.99 9.69
N TYR A 124 28.46 15.63 10.80
CA TYR A 124 29.09 16.87 11.27
C TYR A 124 30.56 16.65 11.65
N ASP A 125 30.82 15.67 12.51
CA ASP A 125 32.15 15.33 13.02
C ASP A 125 33.09 14.89 11.89
N ASN A 126 32.56 14.23 10.85
CA ASN A 126 33.30 13.79 9.66
C ASN A 126 33.46 14.91 8.59
N GLY A 127 32.99 16.14 8.85
CA GLY A 127 33.20 17.28 7.95
C GLY A 127 32.34 17.30 6.68
N TYR A 128 31.23 16.55 6.67
CA TYR A 128 30.26 16.51 5.57
C TYR A 128 29.09 17.48 5.76
N LEU A 129 29.04 18.20 6.87
CA LEU A 129 28.07 19.27 7.10
C LEU A 129 28.76 20.63 7.17
N THR A 130 28.12 21.67 6.63
CA THR A 130 28.59 23.06 6.75
C THR A 130 27.45 23.99 7.15
N GLU A 131 27.76 25.02 7.93
CA GLU A 131 26.84 26.13 8.17
C GLU A 131 26.86 27.09 6.98
N LYS A 132 25.69 27.59 6.59
CA LYS A 132 25.50 28.70 5.66
C LYS A 132 24.48 29.68 6.24
N THR A 133 24.70 30.96 6.01
CA THR A 133 23.76 32.02 6.41
C THR A 133 23.05 32.53 5.17
N ALA A 134 21.73 32.73 5.28
CA ALA A 134 20.90 33.31 4.23
C ALA A 134 19.99 34.39 4.83
N GLU A 135 19.63 35.40 4.05
CA GLU A 135 18.54 36.32 4.40
C GLU A 135 17.20 35.70 3.97
N GLN A 136 16.22 35.71 4.87
CA GLN A 136 14.86 35.28 4.57
C GLN A 136 13.83 36.28 5.11
N PRO A 137 12.64 36.38 4.48
CA PRO A 137 11.55 37.19 5.01
C PRO A 137 11.09 36.62 6.35
N PHE A 138 10.97 37.47 7.37
CA PHE A 138 10.51 37.12 8.71
C PHE A 138 9.26 37.93 9.06
N CYS A 139 8.20 37.24 9.50
CA CYS A 139 7.03 37.92 10.06
C CYS A 139 7.21 38.14 11.56
N GLU A 140 7.29 39.40 11.99
CA GLU A 140 7.41 39.74 13.41
C GLU A 140 6.13 39.47 14.21
N ALA A 141 4.96 39.51 13.57
CA ALA A 141 3.68 39.27 14.23
C ALA A 141 3.47 37.79 14.60
N HIS A 142 3.81 36.84 13.71
CA HIS A 142 3.70 35.40 13.98
C HIS A 142 5.01 34.74 14.44
N GLY A 143 6.12 35.50 14.40
CA GLY A 143 7.42 35.07 14.92
C GLY A 143 8.06 33.93 14.12
N SER A 144 7.92 33.93 12.80
CA SER A 144 8.43 32.86 11.93
C SER A 144 9.00 33.39 10.61
N PHE A 145 9.97 32.67 10.05
CA PHE A 145 10.41 32.86 8.67
C PHE A 145 9.30 32.44 7.69
N LEU A 146 9.21 33.14 6.56
CA LEU A 146 8.19 32.92 5.54
C LEU A 146 8.83 32.28 4.31
N ALA A 147 8.29 31.15 3.89
CA ALA A 147 8.54 30.65 2.54
C ALA A 147 7.92 31.59 1.51
N ASP A 148 8.47 31.62 0.29
CA ASP A 148 8.07 32.52 -0.80
C ASP A 148 6.56 32.53 -1.06
N ARG A 149 5.91 31.36 -0.97
CA ARG A 149 4.45 31.19 -1.15
C ARG A 149 3.58 31.84 -0.06
N TYR A 150 4.17 32.18 1.09
CA TYR A 150 3.52 32.90 2.18
C TYR A 150 3.85 34.38 2.18
N VAL A 151 4.63 34.86 1.20
CA VAL A 151 4.83 36.27 0.93
C VAL A 151 4.02 36.63 -0.31
N GLU A 152 3.14 37.61 -0.16
CA GLU A 152 2.38 38.20 -1.26
C GLU A 152 2.69 39.69 -1.33
N GLY A 153 2.52 40.30 -2.50
CA GLY A 153 2.73 41.74 -2.66
C GLY A 153 2.46 42.20 -4.07
N GLU A 154 2.67 43.48 -4.30
CA GLU A 154 2.53 44.09 -5.61
C GLU A 154 3.74 43.73 -6.49
N CYS A 155 3.48 43.19 -7.69
CA CYS A 155 4.53 42.81 -8.64
C CYS A 155 5.29 44.05 -9.12
N PRO A 156 6.64 44.09 -9.00
CA PRO A 156 7.44 45.25 -9.41
C PRO A 156 7.42 45.50 -10.93
N ARG A 157 6.97 44.52 -11.71
CA ARG A 157 6.97 44.59 -13.18
C ARG A 157 5.63 44.97 -13.80
N CYS A 158 4.53 44.40 -13.31
CA CYS A 158 3.20 44.57 -13.90
C CYS A 158 2.16 45.14 -12.92
N HIS A 159 2.58 45.51 -11.71
CA HIS A 159 1.74 46.08 -10.65
C HIS A 159 0.50 45.24 -10.37
N TYR A 160 0.67 43.91 -10.35
CA TYR A 160 -0.35 42.99 -9.87
C TYR A 160 -0.26 42.90 -8.35
N ASP A 161 -1.29 43.32 -7.63
CA ASP A 161 -1.28 43.51 -6.17
C ASP A 161 -1.11 42.23 -5.34
N ASP A 162 -1.36 41.06 -5.94
CA ASP A 162 -1.35 39.75 -5.28
C ASP A 162 -0.32 38.78 -5.90
N ALA A 163 0.84 39.31 -6.33
CA ALA A 163 1.93 38.45 -6.77
C ALA A 163 2.52 37.68 -5.59
N ARG A 164 2.89 36.42 -5.83
CA ARG A 164 3.56 35.56 -4.84
C ARG A 164 5.05 35.83 -4.84
N GLY A 165 5.71 35.54 -3.72
CA GLY A 165 7.15 35.76 -3.55
C GLY A 165 8.03 34.98 -4.52
N ASP A 166 7.52 33.90 -5.13
CA ASP A 166 8.23 33.07 -6.11
C ASP A 166 7.88 33.41 -7.56
N GLN A 167 6.64 33.84 -7.82
CA GLN A 167 6.14 34.08 -9.17
C GLN A 167 4.92 34.99 -9.19
N CYS A 168 4.88 35.93 -10.14
CA CYS A 168 3.67 36.69 -10.44
C CYS A 168 2.73 35.90 -11.36
N ASP A 169 1.53 35.56 -10.88
CA ASP A 169 0.55 34.78 -11.65
C ASP A 169 -0.03 35.55 -12.86
N LYS A 170 0.07 36.89 -12.90
CA LYS A 170 -0.42 37.71 -14.01
C LYS A 170 0.54 37.78 -15.19
N CYS A 171 1.85 37.96 -14.93
CA CYS A 171 2.85 38.14 -16.00
C CYS A 171 3.83 36.97 -16.13
N GLY A 172 3.75 35.98 -15.24
CA GLY A 172 4.57 34.76 -15.24
C GLY A 172 6.02 34.96 -14.79
N HIS A 173 6.41 36.19 -14.42
CA HIS A 173 7.78 36.50 -14.01
C HIS A 173 8.11 35.83 -12.67
N LEU A 174 9.29 35.21 -12.60
CA LEU A 174 9.86 34.71 -11.35
C LEU A 174 10.32 35.90 -10.50
N LEU A 175 10.04 35.84 -9.21
CA LEU A 175 10.34 36.90 -8.26
C LEU A 175 11.19 36.35 -7.12
N ASP A 176 11.93 37.23 -6.47
CA ASP A 176 12.39 37.03 -5.10
C ASP A 176 11.37 37.69 -4.15
N PRO A 177 11.05 37.11 -2.98
CA PRO A 177 10.13 37.73 -2.03
C PRO A 177 10.53 39.15 -1.62
N PHE A 178 11.82 39.47 -1.68
CA PHE A 178 12.34 40.80 -1.37
C PHE A 178 12.19 41.82 -2.52
N ASP A 179 11.82 41.38 -3.72
CA ASP A 179 11.55 42.26 -4.87
C ASP A 179 10.09 42.76 -4.89
N LEU A 180 9.21 42.16 -4.08
CA LEU A 180 7.80 42.54 -4.01
C LEU A 180 7.64 43.96 -3.43
N ILE A 181 6.78 44.76 -4.06
CA ILE A 181 6.35 46.05 -3.53
C ILE A 181 5.28 45.79 -2.46
N LYS A 182 5.39 46.44 -1.29
CA LYS A 182 4.48 46.24 -0.14
C LYS A 182 4.29 44.74 0.19
N PRO A 183 5.38 44.00 0.48
CA PRO A 183 5.26 42.60 0.81
C PRO A 183 4.42 42.46 2.08
N ARG A 184 3.55 41.46 2.10
CA ARG A 184 2.69 41.11 3.23
C ARG A 184 2.71 39.60 3.40
N CYS A 185 2.66 39.18 4.65
CA CYS A 185 2.51 37.78 4.99
C CYS A 185 1.08 37.33 4.69
N LYS A 186 0.93 36.21 3.99
CA LYS A 186 -0.36 35.63 3.59
C LYS A 186 -1.23 35.21 4.78
N LEU A 187 -0.61 34.90 5.92
CA LEU A 187 -1.30 34.37 7.09
C LEU A 187 -2.00 35.46 7.91
N ASP A 188 -1.45 36.67 7.93
CA ASP A 188 -1.85 37.73 8.88
C ASP A 188 -1.81 39.16 8.33
N GLY A 189 -1.29 39.35 7.11
CA GLY A 189 -1.14 40.66 6.47
C GLY A 189 0.01 41.52 6.98
N ALA A 190 0.84 41.04 7.92
CA ALA A 190 1.96 41.82 8.45
C ALA A 190 3.07 41.98 7.40
N THR A 191 3.76 43.12 7.40
CA THR A 191 4.91 43.37 6.50
C THR A 191 6.11 42.55 6.94
N PRO A 192 6.64 41.63 6.11
CA PRO A 192 7.83 40.86 6.46
C PRO A 192 9.08 41.74 6.49
N VAL A 193 10.01 41.44 7.40
CA VAL A 193 11.33 42.08 7.50
C VAL A 193 12.43 41.14 7.02
N ARG A 194 13.53 41.68 6.52
CA ARG A 194 14.72 40.88 6.21
C ARG A 194 15.39 40.43 7.51
N ARG A 195 15.66 39.14 7.65
CA ARG A 195 16.40 38.61 8.80
C ARG A 195 17.35 37.51 8.35
N GLU A 196 18.57 37.54 8.87
CA GLU A 196 19.54 36.48 8.66
C GLU A 196 19.12 35.21 9.41
N THR A 197 19.32 34.07 8.78
CA THR A 197 19.06 32.75 9.35
C THR A 197 20.15 31.78 8.96
N LYS A 198 20.59 30.97 9.92
CA LYS A 198 21.61 29.94 9.72
C LYS A 198 20.96 28.62 9.34
N HIS A 199 21.58 27.92 8.40
CA HIS A 199 21.19 26.58 7.99
C HIS A 199 22.40 25.66 7.88
N ILE A 200 22.23 24.41 8.29
CA ILE A 200 23.19 23.35 8.02
C ILE A 200 22.91 22.73 6.66
N HIS A 201 23.96 22.53 5.88
CA HIS A 201 23.95 21.93 4.56
C HIS A 201 24.76 20.64 4.55
N LEU A 202 24.21 19.60 3.93
CA LEU A 202 24.90 18.34 3.61
C LEU A 202 25.69 18.51 2.32
N LEU A 203 27.00 18.28 2.38
CA LEU A 203 27.96 18.41 1.29
C LEU A 203 27.96 17.15 0.40
N LEU A 204 26.88 16.94 -0.35
CA LEU A 204 26.73 15.80 -1.25
C LEU A 204 27.75 15.79 -2.40
N ASP A 205 28.23 16.97 -2.79
CA ASP A 205 29.32 17.16 -3.75
C ASP A 205 30.60 16.42 -3.30
N LYS A 206 30.95 16.51 -2.01
CA LYS A 206 32.10 15.80 -1.43
C LYS A 206 31.88 14.28 -1.34
N LEU A 207 30.63 13.85 -1.18
CA LEU A 207 30.26 12.44 -1.06
C LEU A 207 30.06 11.75 -2.41
N GLN A 208 29.95 12.52 -3.49
CA GLN A 208 29.59 12.00 -4.82
C GLN A 208 30.48 10.82 -5.28
N PRO A 209 31.82 10.84 -5.16
CA PRO A 209 32.65 9.71 -5.63
C PRO A 209 32.27 8.36 -4.99
N GLU A 210 31.96 8.36 -3.69
CA GLU A 210 31.55 7.15 -2.97
C GLU A 210 30.10 6.77 -3.26
N ILE A 211 29.21 7.75 -3.49
CA ILE A 211 27.84 7.50 -3.94
C ILE A 211 27.84 6.87 -5.34
N ASP A 212 28.69 7.35 -6.26
CA ASP A 212 28.89 6.78 -7.59
C ASP A 212 29.34 5.32 -7.52
N LYS A 213 30.31 5.02 -6.65
CA LYS A 213 30.77 3.65 -6.39
C LYS A 213 29.65 2.77 -5.85
N PHE A 214 28.96 3.23 -4.81
CA PHE A 214 27.81 2.55 -4.23
C PHE A 214 26.73 2.25 -5.29
N PHE A 215 26.38 3.24 -6.11
CA PHE A 215 25.37 3.10 -7.15
C PHE A 215 25.76 2.03 -8.17
N ARG A 216 26.99 2.05 -8.69
CA ARG A 216 27.46 1.06 -9.66
C ARG A 216 27.43 -0.36 -9.10
N GLU A 217 27.88 -0.54 -7.86
CA GLU A 217 27.89 -1.86 -7.23
C GLU A 217 26.48 -2.36 -6.89
N SER A 218 25.66 -1.51 -6.25
CA SER A 218 24.33 -1.89 -5.77
C SER A 218 23.35 -2.08 -6.93
N SER A 219 23.36 -1.18 -7.93
CA SER A 219 22.44 -1.29 -9.07
C SER A 219 22.65 -2.56 -9.88
N GLU A 220 23.89 -3.02 -10.00
CA GLU A 220 24.22 -4.25 -10.70
C GLU A 220 23.93 -5.49 -9.84
N LYS A 221 24.48 -5.56 -8.62
CA LYS A 221 24.27 -6.72 -7.73
C LYS A 221 22.81 -6.93 -7.37
N GLY A 222 22.06 -5.86 -7.20
CA GLY A 222 20.64 -5.90 -6.88
C GLY A 222 19.73 -5.85 -8.09
N ASN A 223 20.25 -5.86 -9.32
CA ASN A 223 19.46 -5.81 -10.56
C ASN A 223 18.37 -4.71 -10.54
N TRP A 224 18.78 -3.45 -10.33
CA TRP A 224 17.82 -2.35 -10.28
C TRP A 224 17.12 -2.15 -11.63
N PRO A 225 15.81 -1.83 -11.63
CA PRO A 225 15.06 -1.58 -12.84
C PRO A 225 15.56 -0.31 -13.54
N LYS A 226 15.32 -0.25 -14.85
CA LYS A 226 15.81 0.81 -15.73
C LYS A 226 15.44 2.22 -15.26
N ASN A 227 14.21 2.44 -14.80
CA ASN A 227 13.76 3.75 -14.31
C ASN A 227 14.59 4.24 -13.10
N SER A 228 14.87 3.35 -12.14
CA SER A 228 15.74 3.65 -11.00
C SER A 228 17.15 4.03 -11.43
N ARG A 229 17.74 3.26 -12.35
CA ARG A 229 19.08 3.51 -12.89
C ARG A 229 19.14 4.86 -13.60
N VAL A 230 18.20 5.13 -14.52
CA VAL A 230 18.16 6.36 -15.31
C VAL A 230 17.99 7.60 -14.43
N ILE A 231 17.06 7.57 -13.45
CA ILE A 231 16.85 8.71 -12.55
C ILE A 231 18.10 8.97 -11.71
N THR A 232 18.70 7.92 -11.15
CA THR A 232 19.90 8.05 -10.31
C THR A 232 21.10 8.55 -11.12
N GLU A 233 21.33 7.99 -12.31
CA GLU A 233 22.38 8.46 -13.22
C GLU A 233 22.18 9.92 -13.63
N SER A 234 20.95 10.37 -13.85
CA SER A 234 20.69 11.76 -14.20
C SER A 234 21.15 12.70 -13.09
N TRP A 235 20.86 12.35 -11.82
CA TRP A 235 21.31 13.14 -10.67
C TRP A 235 22.83 13.16 -10.52
N LEU A 236 23.48 12.01 -10.73
CA LEU A 236 24.95 11.90 -10.63
C LEU A 236 25.66 12.64 -11.77
N LYS A 237 25.12 12.58 -13.00
CA LYS A 237 25.65 13.27 -14.17
C LYS A 237 25.53 14.80 -14.07
N GLU A 238 24.48 15.32 -13.43
CA GLU A 238 24.32 16.77 -13.19
C GLU A 238 25.39 17.31 -12.24
N GLY A 239 25.94 16.44 -11.37
CA GLY A 239 26.80 16.83 -10.26
C GLY A 239 25.97 17.15 -9.02
N LEU A 240 26.25 16.45 -7.93
CA LEU A 240 25.56 16.65 -6.67
C LEU A 240 25.96 18.00 -6.07
N LYS A 241 24.96 18.74 -5.59
CA LYS A 241 25.14 20.03 -4.90
C LYS A 241 24.85 19.86 -3.43
N ASP A 242 25.39 20.76 -2.62
CA ASP A 242 25.05 20.81 -1.21
C ASP A 242 23.54 21.08 -1.01
N ARG A 243 22.96 20.47 0.03
CA ARG A 243 21.52 20.54 0.32
C ARG A 243 21.30 21.00 1.75
N GLY A 244 20.50 22.04 1.95
CA GLY A 244 20.09 22.50 3.29
C GLY A 244 19.23 21.45 4.00
N ILE A 245 19.69 20.95 5.15
CA ILE A 245 19.08 19.88 5.94
C ILE A 245 18.43 20.38 7.25
N THR A 246 18.24 21.68 7.40
CA THR A 246 17.55 22.30 8.55
C THR A 246 16.44 23.22 8.09
N ARG A 247 15.39 23.40 8.89
CA ARG A 247 14.26 24.28 8.60
C ARG A 247 13.82 25.05 9.84
N ASP A 248 13.31 26.26 9.61
CA ASP A 248 12.65 27.10 10.60
C ASP A 248 11.21 26.65 10.82
N LEU A 249 11.04 25.46 11.39
CA LEU A 249 9.74 24.87 11.75
C LEU A 249 9.76 24.45 13.22
N LYS A 250 8.58 24.28 13.81
CA LYS A 250 8.43 23.78 15.18
C LYS A 250 8.22 22.27 15.21
N TRP A 251 7.54 21.72 14.20
CA TRP A 251 7.23 20.31 14.09
C TRP A 251 8.28 19.53 13.27
N GLY A 252 9.26 18.96 13.97
CA GLY A 252 10.37 18.21 13.40
C GLY A 252 11.33 17.68 14.46
N VAL A 253 12.36 16.94 14.04
CA VAL A 253 13.45 16.51 14.93
C VAL A 253 14.34 17.72 15.28
N PRO A 254 14.58 18.05 16.56
CA PRO A 254 15.43 19.18 16.92
C PRO A 254 16.87 19.01 16.43
N VAL A 255 17.51 20.10 16.00
CA VAL A 255 18.91 20.09 15.57
C VAL A 255 19.84 20.07 16.79
N PRO A 256 20.80 19.14 16.90
CA PRO A 256 21.65 19.00 18.09
C PRO A 256 22.89 19.91 18.02
N LEU A 257 22.69 21.21 17.77
CA LEU A 257 23.75 22.23 17.73
C LEU A 257 23.34 23.47 18.54
N PRO A 258 24.31 24.17 19.18
CA PRO A 258 24.07 25.50 19.75
C PRO A 258 23.59 26.48 18.67
N ASP A 259 22.72 27.43 19.04
CA ASP A 259 22.12 28.45 18.15
C ASP A 259 21.10 27.90 17.12
N PHE A 260 20.72 26.63 17.24
CA PHE A 260 19.71 25.97 16.40
C PHE A 260 18.47 25.50 17.21
N GLU A 261 18.25 26.04 18.41
CA GLU A 261 17.19 25.58 19.34
C GLU A 261 15.77 25.70 18.78
N ASN A 262 15.55 26.66 17.86
CA ASN A 262 14.27 26.90 17.19
C ASN A 262 14.23 26.34 15.76
N LYS A 263 15.11 25.38 15.44
CA LYS A 263 15.21 24.75 14.12
C LYS A 263 15.06 23.24 14.25
N VAL A 264 14.56 22.64 13.17
CA VAL A 264 14.42 21.20 13.05
C VAL A 264 15.19 20.67 11.85
N LEU A 265 15.54 19.40 11.89
CA LEU A 265 16.04 18.67 10.74
C LEU A 265 14.97 18.66 9.65
N TYR A 266 15.41 18.85 8.41
CA TYR A 266 14.53 18.82 7.27
C TYR A 266 14.03 17.40 7.02
N VAL A 267 12.72 17.25 6.76
CA VAL A 267 12.08 15.94 6.53
C VAL A 267 12.78 15.10 5.45
N TRP A 268 13.28 15.71 4.37
CA TRP A 268 14.01 14.94 3.34
C TRP A 268 15.40 14.44 3.77
N PHE A 269 15.94 14.94 4.89
CA PHE A 269 17.12 14.37 5.53
C PHE A 269 16.76 13.20 6.46
N GLU A 270 15.73 13.36 7.30
CA GLU A 270 15.41 12.37 8.34
C GLU A 270 14.42 11.28 7.94
N ALA A 271 13.55 11.49 6.94
CA ALA A 271 12.44 10.58 6.66
C ALA A 271 12.92 9.14 6.33
N CYS A 272 14.05 9.00 5.61
CA CYS A 272 14.64 7.68 5.35
C CYS A 272 15.30 7.06 6.60
N ILE A 273 15.68 7.85 7.59
CA ILE A 273 16.09 7.40 8.94
C ILE A 273 14.86 6.87 9.71
N GLY A 274 13.65 7.20 9.25
CA GLY A 274 12.41 6.55 9.65
C GLY A 274 12.47 5.02 9.58
N TYR A 275 13.11 4.42 8.57
CA TYR A 275 13.17 2.96 8.46
C TYR A 275 13.95 2.28 9.60
N PRO A 276 15.21 2.64 9.90
CA PRO A 276 15.93 2.07 11.04
C PRO A 276 15.26 2.43 12.38
N SER A 277 14.75 3.64 12.55
CA SER A 277 14.11 4.04 13.81
C SER A 277 12.77 3.34 14.08
N ILE A 278 11.95 3.09 13.05
CA ILE A 278 10.76 2.23 13.18
C ILE A 278 11.18 0.81 13.54
N THR A 279 12.27 0.30 12.97
CA THR A 279 12.82 -1.02 13.35
C THR A 279 13.32 -1.03 14.80
N ALA A 280 13.91 0.07 15.29
CA ALA A 280 14.31 0.24 16.68
C ALA A 280 13.14 0.27 17.67
N ASN A 281 11.97 0.79 17.24
CA ASN A 281 10.73 0.69 18.02
C ASN A 281 10.13 -0.73 17.97
N TYR A 282 10.44 -1.51 16.93
CA TYR A 282 10.02 -2.91 16.84
C TYR A 282 10.87 -3.83 17.74
N THR A 283 12.19 -3.66 17.79
CA THR A 283 13.11 -4.51 18.55
C THR A 283 14.35 -3.73 19.01
N PRO A 284 14.89 -3.98 20.23
CA PRO A 284 16.15 -3.38 20.66
C PRO A 284 17.33 -3.80 19.78
N ASP A 285 17.30 -5.00 19.20
CA ASP A 285 18.35 -5.56 18.34
C ASP A 285 18.26 -5.09 16.88
N TRP A 286 17.74 -3.89 16.62
CA TRP A 286 17.49 -3.38 15.26
C TRP A 286 18.76 -3.25 14.42
N GLU A 287 19.91 -3.08 15.07
CA GLU A 287 21.22 -3.02 14.42
C GLU A 287 21.59 -4.34 13.72
N LEU A 288 21.04 -5.48 14.17
CA LEU A 288 21.23 -6.75 13.46
C LEU A 288 20.66 -6.70 12.03
N TRP A 289 19.64 -5.87 11.80
CA TRP A 289 19.08 -5.63 10.47
C TRP A 289 19.79 -4.49 9.72
N TRP A 290 20.06 -3.37 10.40
CA TRP A 290 20.51 -2.13 9.76
C TRP A 290 22.02 -1.87 9.81
N ARG A 291 22.79 -2.70 10.54
CA ARG A 291 24.25 -2.64 10.62
C ARG A 291 24.94 -3.97 10.26
N ASN A 292 24.32 -4.76 9.39
CA ASN A 292 24.77 -6.11 9.01
C ASN A 292 24.71 -6.33 7.48
N PRO A 293 25.45 -5.52 6.69
CA PRO A 293 25.38 -5.55 5.23
C PRO A 293 25.83 -6.87 4.60
N GLU A 294 26.58 -7.72 5.30
CA GLU A 294 27.03 -9.01 4.78
C GLU A 294 25.92 -10.08 4.79
N ASN A 295 24.97 -9.98 5.72
CA ASN A 295 23.94 -11.01 5.92
C ASN A 295 22.52 -10.54 5.59
N VAL A 296 22.31 -9.23 5.37
CA VAL A 296 20.99 -8.64 5.12
C VAL A 296 20.93 -7.99 3.74
N GLN A 297 19.91 -8.37 2.97
CA GLN A 297 19.57 -7.73 1.70
C GLN A 297 18.39 -6.78 1.89
N LEU A 298 18.60 -5.48 1.70
CA LEU A 298 17.58 -4.44 1.79
C LEU A 298 16.88 -4.21 0.45
N TYR A 299 15.57 -4.46 0.42
CA TYR A 299 14.68 -4.20 -0.71
C TYR A 299 13.76 -3.02 -0.38
N GLN A 300 13.78 -1.98 -1.21
CA GLN A 300 12.97 -0.78 -0.99
C GLN A 300 11.96 -0.59 -2.13
N PHE A 301 10.70 -0.40 -1.79
CA PHE A 301 9.58 -0.25 -2.75
C PHE A 301 9.00 1.15 -2.70
N LEU A 302 8.98 1.83 -3.84
CA LEU A 302 8.57 3.24 -3.91
C LEU A 302 8.09 3.66 -5.30
N GLY A 303 7.38 4.79 -5.36
CA GLY A 303 7.13 5.49 -6.63
C GLY A 303 8.35 6.31 -7.05
N LYS A 304 8.52 6.53 -8.37
CA LYS A 304 9.71 7.16 -8.98
C LYS A 304 10.19 8.47 -8.37
N ASP A 305 9.27 9.28 -7.82
CA ASP A 305 9.60 10.56 -7.20
C ASP A 305 10.49 10.41 -5.96
N ASN A 306 10.48 9.23 -5.32
CA ASN A 306 11.28 8.94 -4.14
C ASN A 306 12.67 8.38 -4.44
N VAL A 307 13.00 8.08 -5.71
CA VAL A 307 14.27 7.44 -6.09
C VAL A 307 15.49 8.21 -5.57
N PRO A 308 15.64 9.54 -5.78
CA PRO A 308 16.85 10.25 -5.36
C PRO A 308 17.10 10.20 -3.84
N PHE A 309 16.04 10.13 -3.04
CA PHE A 309 16.18 10.03 -1.58
C PHE A 309 16.77 8.69 -1.15
N HIS A 310 16.48 7.61 -1.89
CA HIS A 310 16.88 6.24 -1.56
C HIS A 310 18.15 5.80 -2.28
N SER A 311 18.48 6.40 -3.43
CA SER A 311 19.68 6.05 -4.21
C SER A 311 20.83 7.05 -4.04
N VAL A 312 20.57 8.28 -3.60
CA VAL A 312 21.58 9.34 -3.46
C VAL A 312 21.64 9.87 -2.03
N ILE A 313 20.56 10.48 -1.52
CA ILE A 313 20.62 11.25 -0.28
C ILE A 313 20.85 10.35 0.94
N PHE A 314 19.99 9.34 1.15
CA PHE A 314 20.13 8.46 2.31
C PHE A 314 21.40 7.59 2.24
N PRO A 315 21.77 6.98 1.10
CA PRO A 315 23.08 6.35 0.96
C PRO A 315 24.23 7.32 1.22
N GLY A 316 24.14 8.58 0.77
CA GLY A 316 25.11 9.62 1.07
C GLY A 316 25.26 9.88 2.57
N CYS A 317 24.15 9.97 3.31
CA CYS A 317 24.17 10.08 4.77
C CYS A 317 24.81 8.84 5.42
N GLN A 318 24.46 7.64 4.96
CA GLN A 318 25.03 6.39 5.49
C GLN A 318 26.53 6.29 5.22
N ILE A 319 26.98 6.63 4.01
CA ILE A 319 28.39 6.64 3.62
C ILE A 319 29.18 7.68 4.43
N GLY A 320 28.69 8.92 4.47
CA GLY A 320 29.38 10.01 5.19
C GLY A 320 29.44 9.83 6.70
N SER A 321 28.61 8.96 7.27
CA SER A 321 28.71 8.58 8.69
C SER A 321 29.91 7.69 9.01
N GLU A 322 30.49 7.05 7.99
CA GLU A 322 31.55 6.02 8.11
C GLU A 322 31.16 4.82 8.98
N GLU A 323 29.86 4.63 9.24
CA GLU A 323 29.35 3.48 9.99
C GLU A 323 28.94 2.34 9.06
N LYS A 324 28.90 1.13 9.63
CA LYS A 324 28.65 -0.11 8.90
C LYS A 324 27.16 -0.33 8.58
N TRP A 325 26.55 0.56 7.81
CA TRP A 325 25.13 0.46 7.45
C TRP A 325 24.84 -0.65 6.43
N THR A 326 23.76 -1.39 6.67
CA THR A 326 23.02 -2.12 5.64
C THR A 326 22.43 -1.09 4.67
N LYS A 327 22.96 -1.09 3.45
CA LYS A 327 22.54 -0.17 2.38
C LYS A 327 21.59 -0.88 1.42
N LEU A 328 20.90 -0.09 0.60
CA LEU A 328 19.98 -0.55 -0.42
C LEU A 328 20.65 -1.62 -1.31
N HIS A 329 20.03 -2.80 -1.39
CA HIS A 329 20.40 -3.89 -2.28
C HIS A 329 19.60 -3.77 -3.58
N HIS A 330 18.27 -3.81 -3.53
CA HIS A 330 17.40 -3.68 -4.72
C HIS A 330 16.36 -2.56 -4.53
N LEU A 331 16.23 -1.70 -5.54
CA LEU A 331 15.22 -0.64 -5.58
C LEU A 331 14.08 -1.01 -6.52
N SER A 332 12.88 -1.25 -5.98
CA SER A 332 11.69 -1.51 -6.79
C SER A 332 10.89 -0.22 -6.98
N THR A 333 11.05 0.37 -8.17
CA THR A 333 10.42 1.65 -8.52
C THR A 333 9.24 1.46 -9.45
N THR A 334 8.11 2.07 -9.11
CA THR A 334 6.94 2.14 -10.00
C THR A 334 6.80 3.50 -10.67
N GLU A 335 6.27 3.46 -11.89
CA GLU A 335 5.67 4.60 -12.58
C GLU A 335 4.29 4.93 -11.99
N TYR A 336 3.52 5.84 -12.60
CA TYR A 336 2.23 6.24 -12.04
C TYR A 336 1.09 5.29 -12.42
N LEU A 337 0.19 5.07 -11.46
CA LEU A 337 -1.16 4.58 -11.74
C LEU A 337 -2.08 5.79 -11.96
N ASN A 338 -2.61 5.90 -13.16
CA ASN A 338 -3.64 6.86 -13.54
C ASN A 338 -5.04 6.29 -13.26
N TYR A 339 -6.06 7.15 -13.25
CA TYR A 339 -7.45 6.77 -12.98
C TYR A 339 -8.34 7.19 -14.14
N GLU A 340 -8.89 6.20 -14.85
CA GLU A 340 -9.57 6.38 -16.14
C GLU A 340 -8.70 7.29 -17.05
N GLY A 341 -9.27 8.18 -17.86
CA GLY A 341 -8.51 9.06 -18.75
C GLY A 341 -7.70 10.18 -18.07
N GLY A 342 -7.43 10.13 -16.76
CA GLY A 342 -6.76 11.22 -16.04
C GLY A 342 -6.01 10.80 -14.77
N LYS A 343 -5.64 11.78 -13.94
CA LYS A 343 -4.93 11.58 -12.67
C LYS A 343 -5.90 11.53 -11.48
N PHE A 344 -5.52 10.79 -10.43
CA PHE A 344 -6.14 10.91 -9.11
C PHE A 344 -6.11 12.38 -8.64
N SER A 345 -7.20 12.88 -8.06
CA SER A 345 -7.29 14.25 -7.58
C SER A 345 -8.15 14.34 -6.32
N LYS A 346 -7.50 14.60 -5.18
CA LYS A 346 -8.19 14.80 -3.89
C LYS A 346 -9.11 16.02 -3.93
N SER A 347 -8.62 17.16 -4.43
CA SER A 347 -9.39 18.42 -4.48
C SER A 347 -10.62 18.33 -5.38
N ARG A 348 -10.54 17.60 -6.50
CA ARG A 348 -11.69 17.35 -7.40
C ARG A 348 -12.46 16.08 -7.02
N GLY A 349 -12.04 15.37 -5.98
CA GLY A 349 -12.52 14.05 -5.57
C GLY A 349 -12.35 12.93 -6.58
N VAL A 350 -11.66 13.12 -7.71
CA VAL A 350 -11.54 12.11 -8.78
C VAL A 350 -10.66 10.94 -8.34
N GLY A 351 -11.19 9.73 -8.43
CA GLY A 351 -10.50 8.47 -8.14
C GLY A 351 -10.97 7.74 -6.89
N VAL A 352 -10.42 6.54 -6.72
CA VAL A 352 -10.62 5.68 -5.56
C VAL A 352 -9.52 5.92 -4.54
N PHE A 353 -9.91 6.19 -3.30
CA PHE A 353 -9.05 6.32 -2.15
C PHE A 353 -9.16 5.07 -1.26
N GLY A 354 -8.13 4.76 -0.50
CA GLY A 354 -8.07 3.51 0.25
C GLY A 354 -9.23 3.35 1.24
N ASN A 355 -9.72 4.45 1.80
CA ASN A 355 -10.82 4.44 2.78
C ASN A 355 -12.20 4.20 2.15
N ASN A 356 -12.37 4.45 0.85
CA ASN A 356 -13.65 4.27 0.15
C ASN A 356 -13.66 3.09 -0.84
N ALA A 357 -12.52 2.45 -1.09
CA ALA A 357 -12.48 1.17 -1.81
C ALA A 357 -13.40 0.10 -1.17
N LYS A 358 -13.44 0.07 0.17
CA LYS A 358 -14.30 -0.84 0.96
C LYS A 358 -15.80 -0.65 0.76
N GLU A 359 -16.22 0.55 0.38
CA GLU A 359 -17.64 0.89 0.16
C GLU A 359 -18.23 0.18 -1.06
N THR A 360 -17.39 -0.33 -1.97
CA THR A 360 -17.84 -1.12 -3.11
C THR A 360 -18.40 -2.49 -2.73
N GLY A 361 -18.10 -2.99 -1.54
CA GLY A 361 -18.43 -4.35 -1.11
C GLY A 361 -17.62 -5.44 -1.82
N VAL A 362 -16.62 -5.07 -2.63
CA VAL A 362 -15.74 -6.01 -3.32
C VAL A 362 -14.61 -6.43 -2.37
N SER A 363 -14.26 -7.72 -2.38
CA SER A 363 -13.19 -8.29 -1.56
C SER A 363 -11.84 -7.58 -1.82
N PRO A 364 -11.03 -7.30 -0.77
CA PRO A 364 -9.69 -6.76 -0.92
C PRO A 364 -8.81 -7.55 -1.90
N ASP A 365 -8.93 -8.88 -1.94
CA ASP A 365 -8.11 -9.72 -2.84
C ASP A 365 -8.38 -9.41 -4.33
N VAL A 366 -9.60 -9.00 -4.69
CA VAL A 366 -9.92 -8.59 -6.07
C VAL A 366 -9.22 -7.27 -6.41
N TRP A 367 -9.18 -6.34 -5.45
CA TRP A 367 -8.42 -5.10 -5.59
C TRP A 367 -6.92 -5.36 -5.71
N ARG A 368 -6.37 -6.19 -4.83
CA ARG A 368 -4.96 -6.60 -4.85
C ARG A 368 -4.59 -7.22 -6.20
N TYR A 369 -5.38 -8.20 -6.66
CA TYR A 369 -5.20 -8.84 -7.95
C TYR A 369 -5.15 -7.82 -9.09
N PHE A 370 -6.18 -6.98 -9.20
CA PHE A 370 -6.30 -6.03 -10.30
C PHE A 370 -5.16 -5.01 -10.32
N LEU A 371 -4.77 -4.49 -9.15
CA LEU A 371 -3.67 -3.54 -9.03
C LEU A 371 -2.32 -4.19 -9.39
N LEU A 372 -2.10 -5.44 -9.01
CA LEU A 372 -0.83 -6.14 -9.25
C LEU A 372 -0.69 -6.62 -10.70
N LYS A 373 -1.77 -7.12 -11.34
CA LYS A 373 -1.73 -7.46 -12.78
C LYS A 373 -1.52 -6.23 -13.66
N ASN A 374 -1.86 -5.04 -13.15
CA ASN A 374 -1.66 -3.75 -13.80
C ASN A 374 -0.60 -2.90 -13.09
N ARG A 375 0.35 -3.52 -12.37
CA ARG A 375 1.37 -2.75 -11.66
C ARG A 375 2.20 -1.90 -12.65
N PRO A 376 2.40 -0.60 -12.40
CA PRO A 376 3.16 0.29 -13.30
C PRO A 376 4.67 0.09 -13.16
N GLU A 377 5.21 -1.02 -13.69
CA GLU A 377 6.64 -1.36 -13.55
C GLU A 377 7.53 -0.66 -14.58
N THR A 378 7.13 -0.72 -15.85
CA THR A 378 7.93 -0.24 -17.00
C THR A 378 7.40 1.05 -17.61
N GLY A 379 6.19 1.46 -17.21
CA GLY A 379 5.45 2.58 -17.78
C GLY A 379 4.21 2.87 -16.93
N ASP A 380 3.62 4.05 -17.12
CA ASP A 380 2.36 4.41 -16.50
C ASP A 380 1.27 3.40 -16.88
N THR A 381 0.36 3.14 -15.94
CA THR A 381 -0.81 2.25 -16.14
C THR A 381 -2.08 2.98 -15.77
N GLN A 382 -3.23 2.42 -16.11
CA GLN A 382 -4.52 3.04 -15.89
C GLN A 382 -5.44 2.09 -15.13
N PHE A 383 -6.08 2.60 -14.07
CA PHE A 383 -7.20 1.94 -13.44
C PHE A 383 -8.48 2.27 -14.21
N GLU A 384 -9.23 1.25 -14.60
CA GLU A 384 -10.53 1.38 -15.25
C GLU A 384 -11.54 0.38 -14.67
N TRP A 385 -12.77 0.83 -14.43
CA TRP A 385 -13.79 0.00 -13.77
C TRP A 385 -14.25 -1.20 -14.60
N ARG A 386 -14.33 -1.08 -15.93
CA ARG A 386 -14.75 -2.20 -16.79
C ARG A 386 -13.72 -3.35 -16.75
N PRO A 387 -12.42 -3.10 -17.01
CA PRO A 387 -11.35 -4.08 -16.78
C PRO A 387 -11.31 -4.63 -15.35
N PHE A 388 -11.62 -3.82 -14.34
CA PHE A 388 -11.69 -4.30 -12.95
C PHE A 388 -12.77 -5.38 -12.75
N VAL A 389 -13.97 -5.14 -13.26
CA VAL A 389 -15.08 -6.11 -13.21
C VAL A 389 -14.76 -7.36 -14.03
N GLU A 390 -14.15 -7.19 -15.20
CA GLU A 390 -13.74 -8.30 -16.07
C GLU A 390 -12.65 -9.16 -15.42
N ALA A 391 -11.66 -8.56 -14.77
CA ALA A 391 -10.62 -9.29 -14.06
C ALA A 391 -11.19 -10.18 -12.94
N ASN A 392 -12.22 -9.70 -12.23
CA ASN A 392 -12.93 -10.55 -11.27
C ASN A 392 -13.72 -11.67 -11.97
N ASN A 393 -14.56 -11.33 -12.94
CA ASN A 393 -15.54 -12.28 -13.48
C ASN A 393 -14.91 -13.32 -14.41
N SER A 394 -13.99 -12.90 -15.27
CA SER A 394 -13.44 -13.72 -16.34
C SER A 394 -12.11 -14.37 -15.98
N GLU A 395 -11.42 -13.90 -14.94
CA GLU A 395 -10.15 -14.47 -14.50
C GLU A 395 -10.27 -15.10 -13.12
N LEU A 396 -10.46 -14.29 -12.06
CA LEU A 396 -10.53 -14.84 -10.70
C LEU A 396 -11.68 -15.84 -10.53
N LEU A 397 -12.90 -15.49 -10.92
CA LEU A 397 -14.08 -16.34 -10.78
C LEU A 397 -14.06 -17.50 -11.78
N ALA A 398 -13.88 -17.22 -13.08
CA ALA A 398 -14.02 -18.21 -14.14
C ALA A 398 -12.83 -19.17 -14.28
N LYS A 399 -11.63 -18.79 -13.81
CA LYS A 399 -10.42 -19.63 -13.88
C LYS A 399 -10.11 -20.23 -12.52
N LEU A 400 -9.48 -19.48 -11.62
CA LEU A 400 -9.04 -19.98 -10.31
C LEU A 400 -10.23 -20.45 -9.45
N GLY A 401 -11.25 -19.61 -9.29
CA GLY A 401 -12.44 -19.91 -8.50
C GLY A 401 -13.19 -21.14 -9.01
N ASN A 402 -13.36 -21.24 -10.32
CA ASN A 402 -14.02 -22.38 -10.96
C ASN A 402 -13.23 -23.68 -10.79
N LEU A 403 -11.90 -23.65 -10.97
CA LEU A 403 -11.04 -24.81 -10.77
C LEU A 403 -11.22 -25.40 -9.37
N VAL A 404 -11.06 -24.58 -8.33
CA VAL A 404 -11.19 -25.02 -6.93
C VAL A 404 -12.61 -25.54 -6.66
N ASN A 405 -13.64 -24.78 -7.05
CA ASN A 405 -15.01 -25.15 -6.76
C ASN A 405 -15.43 -26.47 -7.43
N ARG A 406 -15.07 -26.65 -8.71
CA ARG A 406 -15.41 -27.83 -9.50
C ARG A 406 -14.81 -29.09 -8.88
N VAL A 407 -13.52 -29.07 -8.56
CA VAL A 407 -12.81 -30.25 -8.06
C VAL A 407 -13.23 -30.60 -6.64
N VAL A 408 -13.33 -29.63 -5.73
CA VAL A 408 -13.76 -29.88 -4.35
C VAL A 408 -15.18 -30.45 -4.29
N LYS A 409 -16.11 -29.92 -5.12
CA LYS A 409 -17.47 -30.47 -5.21
C LYS A 409 -17.50 -31.88 -5.79
N LEU A 410 -16.73 -32.14 -6.86
CA LEU A 410 -16.64 -33.47 -7.47
C LEU A 410 -16.14 -34.51 -6.45
N VAL A 411 -15.09 -34.18 -5.70
CA VAL A 411 -14.50 -35.06 -4.67
C VAL A 411 -15.48 -35.29 -3.52
N THR A 412 -16.20 -34.26 -3.11
CA THR A 412 -17.26 -34.39 -2.10
C THR A 412 -18.37 -35.33 -2.56
N ALA A 413 -18.84 -35.17 -3.80
CA ALA A 413 -19.97 -35.93 -4.32
C ALA A 413 -19.62 -37.38 -4.71
N SER A 414 -18.45 -37.59 -5.31
CA SER A 414 -18.10 -38.88 -5.95
C SER A 414 -17.12 -39.72 -5.13
N TYR A 415 -16.36 -39.09 -4.23
CA TYR A 415 -15.29 -39.75 -3.44
C TYR A 415 -15.44 -39.52 -1.93
N GLY A 416 -16.61 -39.07 -1.46
CA GLY A 416 -16.89 -38.90 -0.03
C GLY A 416 -15.93 -37.93 0.68
N SER A 417 -15.52 -36.87 -0.01
CA SER A 417 -14.52 -35.88 0.48
C SER A 417 -13.14 -36.47 0.78
N THR A 418 -12.81 -37.65 0.24
CA THR A 418 -11.52 -38.30 0.45
C THR A 418 -10.77 -38.36 -0.88
N ILE A 419 -9.48 -38.04 -0.87
CA ILE A 419 -8.65 -38.20 -2.07
C ILE A 419 -8.55 -39.69 -2.41
N PRO A 420 -8.96 -40.13 -3.61
CA PRO A 420 -8.89 -41.54 -4.00
C PRO A 420 -7.43 -42.00 -4.12
N ASP A 421 -7.21 -43.31 -4.12
CA ASP A 421 -5.94 -43.87 -4.57
C ASP A 421 -5.73 -43.53 -6.05
N PHE A 422 -4.54 -43.01 -6.37
CA PHE A 422 -4.22 -42.60 -7.74
C PHE A 422 -2.75 -42.83 -8.05
N THR A 423 -2.49 -43.14 -9.32
CA THR A 423 -1.15 -43.17 -9.91
C THR A 423 -1.16 -42.25 -11.11
N VAL A 424 -0.15 -41.39 -11.24
CA VAL A 424 -0.07 -40.45 -12.37
C VAL A 424 0.39 -41.24 -13.62
N PRO A 425 -0.42 -41.28 -14.69
CA PRO A 425 -0.03 -41.97 -15.91
C PRO A 425 1.02 -41.16 -16.68
N GLU A 426 1.86 -41.85 -17.45
CA GLU A 426 2.88 -41.22 -18.31
C GLU A 426 2.27 -40.24 -19.32
N SER A 427 1.02 -40.47 -19.73
CA SER A 427 0.28 -39.55 -20.62
C SER A 427 0.05 -38.16 -20.03
N PHE A 428 0.22 -37.96 -18.72
CA PHE A 428 0.12 -36.64 -18.07
C PHE A 428 1.46 -35.89 -18.07
N GLN A 429 2.56 -36.52 -18.49
CA GLN A 429 3.89 -35.92 -18.45
C GLN A 429 3.95 -34.55 -19.17
N PRO A 430 3.35 -34.36 -20.37
CA PRO A 430 3.34 -33.04 -21.00
C PRO A 430 2.68 -31.96 -20.13
N ASN A 431 1.57 -32.29 -19.44
CA ASN A 431 0.91 -31.35 -18.54
C ASN A 431 1.77 -31.04 -17.29
N LEU A 432 2.49 -32.03 -16.77
CA LEU A 432 3.41 -31.82 -15.65
C LEU A 432 4.63 -30.98 -16.06
N ASP A 433 5.10 -31.12 -17.29
CA ASP A 433 6.19 -30.31 -17.85
C ASP A 433 5.75 -28.84 -18.01
N ASP A 434 4.53 -28.59 -18.48
CA ASP A 434 3.95 -27.24 -18.55
C ASP A 434 3.82 -26.60 -17.16
N ILE A 435 3.26 -27.33 -16.19
CA ILE A 435 3.15 -26.87 -14.78
C ILE A 435 4.55 -26.58 -14.20
N THR A 436 5.52 -27.45 -14.44
CA THR A 436 6.90 -27.26 -13.99
C THR A 436 7.50 -26.00 -14.61
N THR A 437 7.28 -25.79 -15.90
CA THR A 437 7.79 -24.63 -16.65
C THR A 437 7.21 -23.34 -16.10
N HIS A 438 5.89 -23.24 -15.94
CA HIS A 438 5.25 -22.07 -15.36
C HIS A 438 5.63 -21.85 -13.89
N LEU A 439 5.82 -22.91 -13.11
CA LEU A 439 6.27 -22.78 -11.72
C LEU A 439 7.72 -22.25 -11.62
N ARG A 440 8.63 -22.74 -12.46
CA ARG A 440 10.00 -22.21 -12.55
C ARG A 440 9.98 -20.73 -12.96
N GLN A 441 9.21 -20.40 -13.99
CA GLN A 441 9.05 -19.02 -14.45
C GLN A 441 8.51 -18.11 -13.33
N TYR A 442 7.49 -18.56 -12.59
CA TYR A 442 6.96 -17.80 -11.46
C TYR A 442 8.04 -17.53 -10.40
N ILE A 443 8.82 -18.55 -10.03
CA ILE A 443 9.89 -18.40 -9.03
C ILE A 443 10.92 -17.38 -9.51
N GLU A 444 11.39 -17.49 -10.75
CA GLU A 444 12.38 -16.56 -11.34
C GLU A 444 11.87 -15.12 -11.42
N GLU A 445 10.61 -14.93 -11.84
CA GLU A 445 9.95 -13.63 -11.89
C GLU A 445 9.85 -12.99 -10.50
N MET A 446 9.48 -13.77 -9.48
CA MET A 446 9.37 -13.29 -8.11
C MET A 446 10.73 -12.97 -7.48
N GLU A 447 11.76 -13.79 -7.70
CA GLU A 447 13.15 -13.50 -7.28
C GLU A 447 13.69 -12.22 -7.92
N SER A 448 13.28 -11.95 -9.17
CA SER A 448 13.67 -10.75 -9.92
C SER A 448 12.75 -9.54 -9.67
N VAL A 449 11.80 -9.64 -8.73
CA VAL A 449 10.85 -8.57 -8.37
C VAL A 449 9.95 -8.14 -9.55
N HIS A 450 9.71 -9.04 -10.52
CA HIS A 450 8.76 -8.86 -11.63
C HIS A 450 7.35 -9.26 -11.19
N LEU A 451 6.79 -8.51 -10.23
CA LEU A 451 5.53 -8.86 -9.56
C LEU A 451 4.33 -8.92 -10.53
N ARG A 452 4.31 -8.06 -11.55
CA ARG A 452 3.26 -8.11 -12.59
C ARG A 452 3.35 -9.38 -13.43
N ALA A 453 4.56 -9.81 -13.79
CA ALA A 453 4.75 -11.05 -14.54
C ALA A 453 4.36 -12.25 -13.68
N GLY A 454 4.80 -12.27 -12.42
CA GLY A 454 4.52 -13.34 -11.47
C GLY A 454 3.03 -13.61 -11.27
N VAL A 455 2.17 -12.58 -11.13
CA VAL A 455 0.71 -12.80 -11.00
C VAL A 455 0.07 -13.36 -12.27
N ASN A 456 0.58 -12.98 -13.45
CA ASN A 456 0.10 -13.50 -14.72
C ASN A 456 0.50 -14.98 -14.87
N THR A 457 1.75 -15.33 -14.51
CA THR A 457 2.24 -16.70 -14.51
C THR A 457 1.51 -17.57 -13.48
N ALA A 458 1.19 -17.04 -12.30
CA ALA A 458 0.33 -17.71 -11.32
C ALA A 458 -1.06 -18.05 -11.88
N MET A 459 -1.64 -17.17 -12.70
CA MET A 459 -2.91 -17.44 -13.37
C MET A 459 -2.78 -18.52 -14.45
N LYS A 460 -1.66 -18.59 -15.18
CA LYS A 460 -1.38 -19.69 -16.12
C LYS A 460 -1.35 -21.05 -15.43
N LEU A 461 -0.72 -21.14 -14.26
CA LEU A 461 -0.76 -22.38 -13.45
C LEU A 461 -2.19 -22.81 -13.09
N ALA A 462 -3.10 -21.87 -12.84
CA ALA A 462 -4.52 -22.19 -12.62
C ALA A 462 -5.22 -22.62 -13.92
N GLU A 463 -4.80 -22.10 -15.07
CA GLU A 463 -5.29 -22.53 -16.39
C GLU A 463 -4.81 -23.94 -16.73
N ASP A 464 -3.56 -24.31 -16.42
CA ASP A 464 -3.00 -25.65 -16.62
C ASP A 464 -3.87 -26.72 -15.94
N GLY A 465 -4.33 -26.45 -14.71
CA GLY A 465 -5.26 -27.32 -13.99
C GLY A 465 -6.62 -27.46 -14.69
N ASN A 466 -7.15 -26.36 -15.25
CA ASN A 466 -8.40 -26.40 -16.01
C ASN A 466 -8.23 -27.18 -17.32
N LEU A 467 -7.10 -27.02 -18.00
CA LEU A 467 -6.76 -27.75 -19.23
C LEU A 467 -6.64 -29.25 -18.97
N LEU A 468 -5.99 -29.67 -17.88
CA LEU A 468 -5.87 -31.08 -17.52
C LEU A 468 -7.26 -31.73 -17.28
N ILE A 469 -8.17 -31.01 -16.61
CA ILE A 469 -9.56 -31.43 -16.42
C ILE A 469 -10.28 -31.56 -17.76
N GLN A 470 -10.13 -30.58 -18.66
CA GLN A 470 -10.82 -30.52 -19.94
C GLN A 470 -10.33 -31.62 -20.90
N ALA A 471 -9.01 -31.81 -21.00
CA ALA A 471 -8.38 -32.80 -21.86
C ALA A 471 -8.81 -34.24 -21.52
N ASN A 472 -9.05 -34.50 -20.23
CA ASN A 472 -9.52 -35.81 -19.76
C ASN A 472 -11.04 -35.90 -19.61
N ARG A 473 -11.79 -34.82 -19.87
CA ARG A 473 -13.26 -34.76 -19.70
C ARG A 473 -13.70 -35.26 -18.33
N LEU A 474 -13.12 -34.72 -17.26
CA LEU A 474 -13.47 -35.14 -15.89
C LEU A 474 -14.94 -34.80 -15.56
N ASP A 475 -15.78 -35.82 -15.67
CA ASP A 475 -17.21 -35.84 -15.37
C ASP A 475 -17.64 -37.21 -14.80
N ASN A 476 -18.95 -37.38 -14.55
CA ASN A 476 -19.49 -38.62 -14.01
C ASN A 476 -19.30 -39.82 -14.96
N ALA A 477 -19.19 -39.59 -16.27
CA ALA A 477 -18.97 -40.66 -17.24
C ALA A 477 -17.53 -41.16 -17.19
N LEU A 478 -16.54 -40.27 -17.06
CA LEU A 478 -15.14 -40.68 -16.83
C LEU A 478 -15.00 -41.47 -15.52
N ILE A 479 -15.65 -41.01 -14.45
CA ILE A 479 -15.61 -41.70 -13.14
C ILE A 479 -16.19 -43.11 -13.24
N ALA A 480 -17.28 -43.29 -14.00
CA ALA A 480 -17.91 -44.59 -14.16
C ALA A 480 -17.14 -45.55 -15.11
N ASN A 481 -16.57 -45.02 -16.19
CA ASN A 481 -16.00 -45.83 -17.27
C ASN A 481 -14.47 -46.00 -17.19
N GLU A 482 -13.75 -45.00 -16.67
CA GLU A 482 -12.28 -45.00 -16.52
C GLU A 482 -11.88 -44.49 -15.11
N PRO A 483 -12.26 -45.21 -14.03
CA PRO A 483 -12.13 -44.73 -12.66
C PRO A 483 -10.68 -44.44 -12.24
N GLU A 484 -9.70 -45.24 -12.69
CA GLU A 484 -8.28 -45.01 -12.40
C GLU A 484 -7.78 -43.71 -13.00
N ARG A 485 -8.19 -43.41 -14.24
CA ARG A 485 -7.85 -42.16 -14.91
C ARG A 485 -8.52 -40.97 -14.24
N ALA A 486 -9.79 -41.09 -13.86
CA ALA A 486 -10.49 -40.06 -13.12
C ALA A 486 -9.81 -39.76 -11.78
N ALA A 487 -9.41 -40.80 -11.04
CA ALA A 487 -8.65 -40.65 -9.79
C ALA A 487 -7.31 -39.95 -10.01
N ALA A 488 -6.57 -40.29 -11.07
CA ALA A 488 -5.32 -39.63 -11.44
C ALA A 488 -5.50 -38.13 -11.72
N VAL A 489 -6.53 -37.74 -12.48
CA VAL A 489 -6.83 -36.31 -12.71
C VAL A 489 -7.17 -35.62 -11.39
N VAL A 490 -8.03 -36.22 -10.57
CA VAL A 490 -8.46 -35.66 -9.27
C VAL A 490 -7.27 -35.45 -8.34
N GLY A 491 -6.44 -36.48 -8.14
CA GLY A 491 -5.26 -36.42 -7.28
C GLY A 491 -4.25 -35.37 -7.75
N THR A 492 -3.99 -35.32 -9.06
CA THR A 492 -3.07 -34.35 -9.66
C THR A 492 -3.57 -32.91 -9.49
N VAL A 493 -4.83 -32.65 -9.81
CA VAL A 493 -5.38 -31.29 -9.76
C VAL A 493 -5.58 -30.81 -8.32
N LEU A 494 -5.96 -31.68 -7.37
CA LEU A 494 -6.00 -31.29 -5.95
C LEU A 494 -4.62 -30.87 -5.42
N ASN A 495 -3.58 -31.61 -5.80
CA ASN A 495 -2.21 -31.25 -5.46
C ASN A 495 -1.79 -29.92 -6.11
N LEU A 496 -2.20 -29.67 -7.36
CA LEU A 496 -1.97 -28.39 -8.01
C LEU A 496 -2.72 -27.24 -7.31
N ILE A 497 -3.99 -27.44 -6.92
CA ILE A 497 -4.76 -26.44 -6.16
C ILE A 497 -4.06 -26.11 -4.82
N TYR A 498 -3.46 -27.11 -4.18
CA TYR A 498 -2.69 -26.91 -2.96
C TYR A 498 -1.41 -26.07 -3.20
N LEU A 499 -0.69 -26.33 -4.29
CA LEU A 499 0.42 -25.48 -4.73
C LEU A 499 -0.08 -24.04 -5.03
N LEU A 500 -1.19 -23.90 -5.74
CA LEU A 500 -1.79 -22.61 -6.10
C LEU A 500 -2.15 -21.77 -4.86
N ALA A 501 -2.59 -22.40 -3.76
CA ALA A 501 -2.81 -21.69 -2.51
C ALA A 501 -1.53 -20.97 -2.04
N SER A 502 -0.37 -21.62 -2.21
CA SER A 502 0.93 -21.07 -1.83
C SER A 502 1.41 -20.01 -2.83
N VAL A 503 1.32 -20.29 -4.13
CA VAL A 503 1.70 -19.38 -5.23
C VAL A 503 0.88 -18.09 -5.24
N PHE A 504 -0.42 -18.16 -4.95
CA PHE A 504 -1.28 -16.99 -4.85
C PHE A 504 -1.20 -16.30 -3.49
N SER A 505 -0.60 -16.90 -2.45
CA SER A 505 -0.60 -16.29 -1.10
C SER A 505 0.04 -14.90 -1.01
N PRO A 506 1.05 -14.54 -1.84
CA PRO A 506 1.56 -13.18 -1.90
C PRO A 506 0.54 -12.18 -2.46
N TYR A 507 -0.30 -12.63 -3.39
CA TYR A 507 -1.25 -11.79 -4.13
C TYR A 507 -2.62 -11.74 -3.47
N LEU A 508 -3.15 -12.89 -3.06
CA LEU A 508 -4.52 -13.14 -2.61
C LEU A 508 -4.52 -13.87 -1.25
N PRO A 509 -3.99 -13.26 -0.18
CA PRO A 509 -3.78 -13.94 1.09
C PRO A 509 -5.05 -14.53 1.71
N ALA A 510 -6.20 -13.86 1.58
CA ALA A 510 -7.47 -14.37 2.12
C ALA A 510 -8.01 -15.55 1.29
N THR A 511 -7.88 -15.47 -0.04
CA THR A 511 -8.27 -16.54 -0.97
C THR A 511 -7.40 -17.76 -0.76
N SER A 512 -6.09 -17.61 -0.64
CA SER A 512 -5.15 -18.70 -0.35
C SER A 512 -5.48 -19.42 0.95
N LYS A 513 -5.79 -18.67 2.01
CA LYS A 513 -6.27 -19.27 3.27
C LYS A 513 -7.57 -20.05 3.07
N ALA A 514 -8.54 -19.48 2.34
CA ALA A 514 -9.79 -20.16 2.05
C ALA A 514 -9.62 -21.42 1.17
N ILE A 515 -8.60 -21.49 0.33
CA ILE A 515 -8.25 -22.72 -0.41
C ILE A 515 -7.72 -23.77 0.56
N ASN A 516 -6.76 -23.43 1.42
CA ASN A 516 -6.20 -24.35 2.42
C ASN A 516 -7.27 -24.89 3.39
N GLU A 517 -8.21 -24.05 3.82
CA GLU A 517 -9.37 -24.46 4.64
C GLU A 517 -10.28 -25.46 3.89
N GLN A 518 -10.55 -25.24 2.60
CA GLN A 518 -11.33 -26.16 1.77
C GLN A 518 -10.61 -27.48 1.50
N LEU A 519 -9.28 -27.46 1.40
CA LEU A 519 -8.46 -28.66 1.26
C LEU A 519 -8.19 -29.36 2.61
N ASN A 520 -8.54 -28.73 3.73
CA ASN A 520 -8.20 -29.19 5.08
C ASN A 520 -6.68 -29.49 5.21
N ALA A 521 -5.87 -28.57 4.70
CA ALA A 521 -4.41 -28.69 4.65
C ALA A 521 -3.75 -27.45 5.26
N PRO A 522 -2.59 -27.58 5.93
CA PRO A 522 -1.83 -26.44 6.42
C PRO A 522 -1.29 -25.59 5.26
N PHE A 523 -0.65 -24.46 5.54
CA PHE A 523 0.08 -23.74 4.50
C PHE A 523 1.33 -24.55 4.07
N ALA A 524 1.57 -24.67 2.76
CA ALA A 524 2.80 -25.24 2.21
C ALA A 524 3.75 -24.13 1.74
N TYR A 525 5.06 -24.38 1.85
CA TYR A 525 6.03 -23.48 1.23
C TYR A 525 6.00 -23.61 -0.29
N ILE A 526 6.29 -22.51 -0.97
CA ILE A 526 6.57 -22.51 -2.41
C ILE A 526 7.90 -23.27 -2.59
N PRO A 527 7.95 -24.30 -3.46
CA PRO A 527 9.16 -25.07 -3.67
C PRO A 527 10.27 -24.20 -4.27
N THR A 528 11.51 -24.52 -3.94
CA THR A 528 12.68 -23.92 -4.57
C THR A 528 12.91 -24.50 -5.97
N LEU A 529 13.77 -23.85 -6.78
CA LEU A 529 14.15 -24.41 -8.08
C LEU A 529 14.82 -25.78 -7.95
N ASP A 530 15.57 -26.01 -6.87
CA ASP A 530 16.20 -27.30 -6.58
C ASP A 530 15.16 -28.39 -6.24
N ASP A 531 14.10 -28.06 -5.51
CA ASP A 531 13.01 -28.99 -5.18
C ASP A 531 12.28 -29.50 -6.43
N ILE A 532 12.27 -28.72 -7.51
CA ILE A 532 11.60 -29.03 -8.78
C ILE A 532 12.58 -29.29 -9.93
N LYS A 533 13.85 -29.57 -9.64
CA LYS A 533 14.85 -29.87 -10.68
C LYS A 533 14.44 -31.05 -11.56
N ASP A 534 13.79 -32.06 -10.96
CA ASP A 534 13.29 -33.27 -11.61
C ASP A 534 11.78 -33.18 -11.97
N GLY A 535 11.25 -31.96 -12.04
CA GLY A 535 9.84 -31.69 -12.32
C GLY A 535 8.96 -31.61 -11.07
N TRP A 536 7.86 -30.86 -11.16
CA TRP A 536 6.83 -30.83 -10.13
C TRP A 536 6.04 -32.15 -10.11
N LYS A 537 5.76 -32.68 -8.92
CA LYS A 537 5.07 -33.95 -8.72
C LYS A 537 3.88 -33.80 -7.74
N PRO A 538 2.71 -34.40 -8.04
CA PRO A 538 1.52 -34.28 -7.19
C PRO A 538 1.59 -35.24 -5.98
N GLN A 539 2.43 -34.93 -5.00
CA GLN A 539 2.73 -35.80 -3.85
C GLN A 539 2.43 -35.20 -2.47
N ALA A 540 2.02 -33.92 -2.43
CA ALA A 540 1.82 -33.18 -1.19
C ALA A 540 0.55 -33.63 -0.44
N LEU A 541 -0.57 -33.80 -1.16
CA LEU A 541 -1.79 -34.39 -0.65
C LEU A 541 -1.86 -35.86 -1.05
N LYS A 542 -1.78 -36.74 -0.06
CA LYS A 542 -1.73 -38.20 -0.23
C LYS A 542 -3.14 -38.80 -0.40
N PRO A 543 -3.26 -39.97 -1.04
CA PRO A 543 -4.49 -40.77 -0.98
C PRO A 543 -4.97 -40.99 0.46
N GLY A 544 -6.28 -41.04 0.64
CA GLY A 544 -6.91 -41.13 1.97
C GLY A 544 -7.01 -39.80 2.73
N HIS A 545 -6.36 -38.72 2.25
CA HIS A 545 -6.54 -37.38 2.83
C HIS A 545 -7.99 -36.90 2.70
N LYS A 546 -8.55 -36.37 3.79
CA LYS A 546 -9.94 -35.89 3.82
C LYS A 546 -10.00 -34.37 3.68
N ILE A 547 -10.57 -33.91 2.58
CA ILE A 547 -10.76 -32.48 2.30
C ILE A 547 -11.96 -31.90 3.07
N GLY A 548 -12.02 -30.57 3.14
CA GLY A 548 -13.10 -29.81 3.74
C GLY A 548 -14.32 -29.64 2.80
N LYS A 549 -15.12 -28.61 3.08
CA LYS A 549 -16.34 -28.30 2.32
C LYS A 549 -16.08 -27.21 1.29
N ALA A 550 -16.66 -27.35 0.10
CA ALA A 550 -16.59 -26.32 -0.94
C ALA A 550 -17.17 -24.96 -0.47
N LYS A 551 -16.49 -23.88 -0.84
CA LYS A 551 -16.90 -22.49 -0.63
C LYS A 551 -16.62 -21.68 -1.90
N TYR A 552 -17.48 -20.72 -2.21
CA TYR A 552 -17.22 -19.78 -3.30
C TYR A 552 -16.09 -18.83 -2.89
N LEU A 553 -15.00 -18.82 -3.67
CA LEU A 553 -13.85 -17.93 -3.45
C LEU A 553 -14.14 -16.50 -3.92
N PHE A 554 -14.88 -16.38 -5.03
CA PHE A 554 -15.25 -15.11 -5.65
C PHE A 554 -16.74 -15.08 -5.94
N SER A 555 -17.30 -13.88 -6.04
CA SER A 555 -18.68 -13.65 -6.46
C SER A 555 -18.70 -12.86 -7.75
N ARG A 556 -19.67 -13.13 -8.62
CA ARG A 556 -19.85 -12.38 -9.86
C ARG A 556 -20.21 -10.93 -9.52
N ILE A 557 -19.51 -9.99 -10.15
CA ILE A 557 -19.84 -8.57 -10.11
C ILE A 557 -20.73 -8.26 -11.32
N ASP A 558 -21.88 -7.63 -11.10
CA ASP A 558 -22.74 -7.18 -12.22
C ASP A 558 -21.96 -6.18 -13.09
N PRO A 559 -21.82 -6.41 -14.42
CA PRO A 559 -21.16 -5.47 -15.33
C PRO A 559 -21.66 -4.02 -15.23
N LYS A 560 -22.93 -3.81 -14.86
CA LYS A 560 -23.49 -2.46 -14.65
C LYS A 560 -22.80 -1.70 -13.51
N LYS A 561 -22.22 -2.40 -12.53
CA LYS A 561 -21.46 -1.79 -11.44
C LYS A 561 -20.28 -0.98 -11.92
N ALA A 562 -19.68 -1.34 -13.06
CA ALA A 562 -18.57 -0.59 -13.62
C ALA A 562 -18.95 0.87 -13.92
N GLU A 563 -20.13 1.10 -14.50
CA GLU A 563 -20.61 2.45 -14.78
C GLU A 563 -21.08 3.17 -13.52
N GLU A 564 -21.81 2.47 -12.63
CA GLU A 564 -22.23 3.03 -11.33
C GLU A 564 -21.03 3.52 -10.50
N TRP A 565 -19.95 2.75 -10.47
CA TRP A 565 -18.74 3.12 -9.76
C TRP A 565 -17.94 4.19 -10.52
N ARG A 566 -17.89 4.15 -11.85
CA ARG A 566 -17.25 5.24 -12.61
C ARG A 566 -17.90 6.59 -12.30
N GLU A 567 -19.23 6.66 -12.29
CA GLU A 567 -19.95 7.87 -11.91
C GLU A 567 -19.72 8.25 -10.44
N LEU A 568 -19.78 7.26 -9.53
CA LEU A 568 -19.56 7.48 -8.10
C LEU A 568 -18.16 8.03 -7.83
N PHE A 569 -17.14 7.51 -8.50
CA PHE A 569 -15.73 7.83 -8.28
C PHE A 569 -15.15 8.88 -9.27
N GLY A 570 -15.98 9.40 -10.18
CA GLY A 570 -15.61 10.40 -11.20
C GLY A 570 -15.86 11.86 -10.83
N GLY A 571 -16.48 12.16 -9.68
CA GLY A 571 -16.79 13.53 -9.21
C GLY A 571 -16.36 13.83 -7.76
N SER A 572 -16.65 15.03 -7.25
CA SER A 572 -16.16 15.46 -5.92
C SER A 572 -16.74 14.62 -4.77
N GLN A 573 -15.94 14.35 -3.72
CA GLN A 573 -16.41 13.61 -2.54
C GLN A 573 -17.55 14.32 -1.80
N ALA A 574 -17.54 15.65 -1.77
CA ALA A 574 -18.62 16.44 -1.17
C ALA A 574 -19.95 16.27 -1.92
N ASP A 575 -19.92 16.20 -3.25
CA ASP A 575 -21.10 15.93 -4.07
C ASP A 575 -21.60 14.49 -3.89
N ARG A 576 -20.70 13.53 -3.65
CA ARG A 576 -21.07 12.14 -3.32
C ARG A 576 -21.85 12.06 -2.03
N ILE A 577 -21.36 12.70 -0.95
CA ILE A 577 -22.03 12.71 0.36
C ILE A 577 -23.41 13.34 0.21
N LYS A 578 -23.51 14.51 -0.45
CA LYS A 578 -24.80 15.16 -0.73
C LYS A 578 -25.76 14.27 -1.54
N LYS A 579 -25.29 13.63 -2.61
CA LYS A 579 -26.11 12.71 -3.42
C LYS A 579 -26.52 11.45 -2.65
N ALA A 580 -25.65 10.91 -1.81
CA ALA A 580 -25.93 9.75 -0.97
C ALA A 580 -27.01 10.09 0.08
N GLU A 581 -26.89 11.23 0.75
CA GLU A 581 -27.90 11.75 1.67
C GLU A 581 -29.23 12.00 0.97
N GLU A 582 -29.21 12.60 -0.22
CA GLU A 582 -30.42 12.86 -1.02
C GLU A 582 -31.07 11.55 -1.48
N THR A 583 -30.28 10.56 -1.87
CA THR A 583 -30.76 9.23 -2.27
C THR A 583 -31.34 8.48 -1.07
N ALA A 584 -30.70 8.55 0.10
CA ALA A 584 -31.22 7.99 1.34
C ALA A 584 -32.55 8.64 1.75
N ARG A 585 -32.65 9.97 1.66
CA ARG A 585 -33.90 10.73 1.88
C ARG A 585 -34.99 10.31 0.88
N LYS A 586 -34.66 10.16 -0.40
CA LYS A 586 -35.60 9.69 -1.45
C LYS A 586 -36.06 8.24 -1.20
N LYS A 587 -35.17 7.34 -0.80
CA LYS A 587 -35.53 5.95 -0.42
C LYS A 587 -36.44 5.93 0.81
N ALA A 588 -36.11 6.69 1.86
CA ALA A 588 -36.93 6.82 3.06
C ALA A 588 -38.32 7.40 2.76
N ALA A 589 -38.41 8.41 1.88
CA ALA A 589 -39.68 8.97 1.43
C ALA A 589 -40.51 8.00 0.59
N LYS A 590 -39.87 7.19 -0.25
CA LYS A 590 -40.52 6.15 -1.07
C LYS A 590 -41.03 4.99 -0.20
N GLN A 591 -40.28 4.62 0.85
CA GLN A 591 -40.69 3.63 1.83
C GLN A 591 -41.89 4.13 2.65
N LYS A 592 -41.84 5.36 3.19
CA LYS A 592 -42.99 5.98 3.88
C LYS A 592 -44.25 6.07 3.00
N LYS A 593 -44.10 6.29 1.68
CA LYS A 593 -45.24 6.26 0.72
C LYS A 593 -45.76 4.85 0.48
N LYS A 594 -44.90 3.82 0.46
CA LYS A 594 -45.30 2.40 0.38
C LYS A 594 -46.04 1.97 1.64
N ASP A 595 -45.53 2.32 2.82
CA ASP A 595 -46.13 1.98 4.10
C ASP A 595 -47.51 2.66 4.27
N LYS A 596 -47.66 3.92 3.85
CA LYS A 596 -48.97 4.61 3.77
C LYS A 596 -49.96 4.01 2.75
N LYS A 597 -49.47 3.33 1.72
CA LYS A 597 -50.32 2.63 0.73
C LYS A 597 -50.76 1.25 1.25
N ALA A 598 -49.88 0.56 1.97
CA ALA A 598 -50.19 -0.68 2.65
C ALA A 598 -51.23 -0.47 3.77
N SER A 599 -51.15 0.64 4.52
CA SER A 599 -52.12 0.96 5.56
C SER A 599 -53.51 1.36 5.01
N LYS A 600 -53.60 1.87 3.78
CA LYS A 600 -54.87 2.22 3.12
C LYS A 600 -55.53 1.05 2.37
N GLY A 601 -54.82 -0.07 2.19
CA GLY A 601 -55.36 -1.29 1.58
C GLY A 601 -56.00 -2.25 2.59
N ALA A 602 -55.84 -2.01 3.89
CA ALA A 602 -56.34 -2.87 4.96
C ALA A 602 -57.73 -2.46 5.50
N ASP A 603 -58.26 -1.27 5.14
CA ASP A 603 -59.57 -0.79 5.60
C ASP A 603 -60.78 -1.22 4.73
N ALA A 604 -60.60 -2.21 3.85
CA ALA A 604 -61.67 -2.74 3.01
C ALA A 604 -61.73 -4.26 3.02
N ALA A 605 -61.71 -4.89 4.20
CA ALA A 605 -62.25 -6.24 4.37
C ALA A 605 -62.60 -6.56 5.84
N ALA A 606 -63.90 -6.80 6.04
CA ALA A 606 -64.54 -7.67 7.04
C ALA A 606 -65.08 -7.06 8.36
N PRO A 607 -66.31 -7.47 8.77
CA PRO A 607 -67.03 -6.97 9.93
C PRO A 607 -66.80 -7.77 11.23
N SER A 608 -67.21 -7.12 12.32
CA SER A 608 -67.53 -7.56 13.68
C SER A 608 -67.48 -9.06 14.05
N THR A 609 -66.82 -9.36 15.16
CA THR A 609 -67.46 -9.82 16.43
C THR A 609 -66.40 -9.87 17.53
N GLY A 610 -66.73 -9.36 18.71
CA GLY A 610 -65.84 -9.28 19.85
C GLY A 610 -66.01 -10.44 20.84
N THR A 611 -64.98 -10.70 21.64
CA THR A 611 -65.09 -10.77 23.10
C THR A 611 -63.70 -10.72 23.75
N SER A 612 -63.67 -10.04 24.88
CA SER A 612 -62.53 -9.67 25.72
C SER A 612 -62.00 -10.82 26.57
N THR A 613 -60.69 -10.86 26.81
CA THR A 613 -60.08 -11.17 28.13
C THR A 613 -58.60 -10.77 28.13
N GLU A 614 -58.10 -10.51 29.35
CA GLU A 614 -56.98 -9.64 29.70
C GLU A 614 -55.55 -10.13 29.39
N VAL A 615 -54.65 -9.14 29.41
CA VAL A 615 -53.21 -9.09 29.11
C VAL A 615 -52.38 -9.62 30.30
N PRO A 616 -51.21 -10.26 30.08
CA PRO A 616 -49.95 -9.50 30.18
C PRO A 616 -49.03 -9.67 28.96
N THR A 617 -48.50 -8.53 28.53
CA THR A 617 -47.50 -8.32 27.47
C THR A 617 -46.15 -8.93 27.82
N PRO A 618 -45.42 -9.44 26.82
CA PRO A 618 -43.97 -9.34 26.79
C PRO A 618 -43.51 -8.44 25.62
N THR A 619 -42.78 -7.40 25.99
CA THR A 619 -42.05 -6.47 25.13
C THR A 619 -40.88 -7.18 24.42
N PRO A 620 -40.68 -7.00 23.10
CA PRO A 620 -39.36 -7.20 22.48
C PRO A 620 -38.55 -5.92 22.64
N SER A 621 -37.36 -6.06 23.22
CA SER A 621 -36.44 -4.99 23.64
C SER A 621 -35.80 -4.22 22.48
N ASP A 622 -35.78 -2.91 22.66
CA ASP A 622 -35.08 -1.86 21.91
C ASP A 622 -33.55 -1.92 22.09
N GLU A 623 -32.84 -2.82 21.38
CA GLU A 623 -31.36 -2.80 21.37
C GLU A 623 -30.72 -2.76 19.97
N ALA A 624 -31.49 -2.79 18.88
CA ALA A 624 -30.95 -2.76 17.51
C ALA A 624 -31.09 -1.39 16.79
N VAL A 625 -31.67 -0.37 17.44
CA VAL A 625 -31.98 0.92 16.80
C VAL A 625 -31.30 2.12 17.49
N LYS A 626 -30.55 1.90 18.58
CA LYS A 626 -29.80 2.95 19.29
C LYS A 626 -28.30 3.05 18.94
N SER A 627 -27.72 2.08 18.23
CA SER A 627 -26.27 2.03 17.97
C SER A 627 -25.79 2.68 16.66
N VAL A 628 -26.66 3.39 15.93
CA VAL A 628 -26.31 3.99 14.62
C VAL A 628 -26.52 5.51 14.57
N THR A 629 -27.13 6.13 15.60
CA THR A 629 -27.42 7.58 15.62
C THR A 629 -26.63 8.41 16.63
N ASP A 630 -25.92 7.79 17.59
CA ASP A 630 -25.17 8.54 18.61
C ASP A 630 -23.70 8.82 18.25
N GLY A 631 -23.22 8.36 17.07
CA GLY A 631 -21.84 8.57 16.62
C GLY A 631 -21.56 9.89 15.87
N VAL A 632 -22.57 10.74 15.63
CA VAL A 632 -22.43 11.92 14.73
C VAL A 632 -22.97 13.22 15.35
N ALA A 633 -23.41 13.23 16.61
CA ALA A 633 -24.08 14.39 17.22
C ALA A 633 -23.31 15.07 18.36
N GLN A 634 -21.96 15.12 18.30
CA GLN A 634 -21.16 15.97 19.20
C GLN A 634 -20.03 16.70 18.47
N VAL A 635 -20.39 17.58 17.52
CA VAL A 635 -19.58 18.77 17.20
C VAL A 635 -20.54 19.90 16.82
N THR A 636 -21.18 20.48 17.81
CA THR A 636 -21.84 21.79 17.68
C THR A 636 -21.44 22.62 18.88
N LEU A 637 -20.56 23.60 18.64
CA LEU A 637 -20.23 24.64 19.61
C LEU A 637 -21.51 25.42 19.99
N PRO A 638 -21.71 25.78 21.26
CA PRO A 638 -22.80 26.68 21.64
C PRO A 638 -22.54 28.06 21.04
N LYS A 639 -23.61 28.65 20.48
CA LYS A 639 -23.68 30.09 20.25
C LYS A 639 -24.00 30.72 21.60
N ASP A 640 -23.10 31.59 22.06
CA ASP A 640 -23.38 32.96 22.53
C ASP A 640 -22.07 33.74 22.58
#